data_AF-A0A671DRY1-F1
#
_entry.id   AF-A0A671DRY1-F1
#
_cell.length_a   1.000
_cell.length_b   1.000
_cell.length_c   1.000
_cell.angle_alpha   90.00
_cell.angle_beta   90.00
_cell.angle_gamma   90.00
#
_symmetry.space_group_name_H-M   'P 1'
#
loop_
_entity.id
_entity.type
_entity.pdbx_description
1 polymer ?
#
loop_
_entity_poly.entity_id
_entity_poly.type
_entity_poly.pdbx_seq_one_letter_code
_entity_poly.pdbx_strand_id
1 'polypeptide(L)'
;MEPRPTAPSSGARRLAGVGETPPAAPLAASGVDLPGTAVSSMPEDAAAASLGGGGVRGEGGAAAGDGLGRPLGPTPSQSRFQVDLVSENAGRAAAAAAAAGAAGSKETPTGGKVSGESGPAKGSEEAKGRFRVNFVDPAASSADESLSDAAGVGGEGPNVSFQNGGDTVLSEGSSLHSGGGGSGHHQHYYYDTHTNTYYLRTFGHNTMDAVPRIDYYRHTAAQLGEKLLRPSLAELHDELEKEPFEDGFANGEESTPARDAVVTYTAESKGVVKFGWIKGVLVRCMLNIWGVMLFIRLSWIVGQAGIGLSVLVIMMATVVTTITGLSTSAIATNGFVRGGGAYYLISRSLGPEFGGAIGLIFAFANAVAVAMYVVGFAETVVELLKEHSLLMIDELNDIRIIGAITVVILLGISVAGMEWEAKAQIVLLVILLLAIADFIIGTFIPLESKKPKGFFSYKPEIFNENFGPDFREEETFFSVFAIFFPAATGILAGANISGDLADPQSAIPKGTLLAILITTVVYVGIAVSVGACVVRDATGNINDTIVTELTNCTSAACKLNFDFSYCESNPCSYGLMNNFQVMSMVSGFAPLISAGIFSATLSSALASLVSAPKIFQALCKDNIYPAFQMFAKGYGKNNEPLRGYILTFLIALGFILIAELNVIAPIISNFFLASYALINFSVFHASLAKSPGWRPAFKYYNMWISLIGAILCCIVMFVINWWAALLTYVIVLGLYIYVTYKKPDVNWGSSTQALTYLNALQHSIRLSGVEDHVKNFRPQCLVMTGAPNSRPALLHLVHDFTKNVGLMICGHVHMGPRRQAMKEMSIDQAKYQRWLIKNKMKAFYAPVHADDLREGAQYLMQAAGLGRMKPNTLVLGFKKDWLQADKREVDMYINVFHDAFDIQYGVVVIRLKEGLDISHLQGQEELLSSQEKSPGMKDVVLSMEYSKKSDLDTSKPSGEKTVTHKESKGPAVPLNVADQKLLEASTQFQKKQGKKTIDVWWLFDDGGLTLLIPYLLTTKKKWKDCKIRVFIGGKINRIDHDRRAMATLLSKFRIDFSDIMVLGDINTKPKKENIVAFDEMIEPYRLHEDDKEQDIADKMKEDEPWRITDNELELYKTKTHRQIRLNELLKEHSSTANIIVMSLPVARKGAVSSALYMAWLEVLSKDLPPILLVRGNHQSVLTFYS
;
A
#
# COMPACT_ATOMS: atom_id res chain seq x y z
N MET A 1 -51.16 50.30 -22.26
CA MET A 1 -50.84 50.85 -23.59
C MET A 1 -50.73 49.68 -24.55
N GLU A 2 -51.37 49.79 -25.71
CA GLU A 2 -51.33 48.86 -26.85
C GLU A 2 -50.26 49.33 -27.87
N PRO A 3 -50.01 48.68 -29.05
CA PRO A 3 -50.68 47.52 -29.66
C PRO A 3 -49.77 46.39 -30.21
N ARG A 4 -50.46 45.42 -30.86
CA ARG A 4 -50.06 44.39 -31.86
C ARG A 4 -49.20 44.95 -33.05
N PRO A 5 -48.64 44.16 -34.03
CA PRO A 5 -49.21 42.90 -34.59
C PRO A 5 -48.29 41.84 -35.29
N THR A 6 -48.96 40.90 -35.97
CA THR A 6 -48.59 40.10 -37.18
C THR A 6 -47.69 38.85 -37.14
N ALA A 7 -48.16 37.86 -37.92
CA ALA A 7 -47.46 36.71 -38.52
C ALA A 7 -47.58 36.89 -40.08
N PRO A 8 -47.50 35.91 -41.02
CA PRO A 8 -47.30 34.43 -40.94
C PRO A 8 -46.43 33.78 -42.07
N SER A 9 -46.43 32.43 -42.11
CA SER A 9 -46.23 31.56 -43.29
C SER A 9 -44.80 31.44 -43.88
N SER A 10 -44.41 30.42 -44.66
CA SER A 10 -45.10 29.20 -45.17
C SER A 10 -44.09 28.02 -45.21
N GLY A 11 -44.44 26.73 -45.36
CA GLY A 11 -45.73 26.08 -45.63
C GLY A 11 -45.74 24.56 -45.31
N ALA A 12 -46.85 23.88 -45.64
CA ALA A 12 -47.26 22.50 -45.33
C ALA A 12 -46.16 21.38 -45.46
N ARG A 13 -46.18 20.26 -44.71
CA ARG A 13 -47.22 19.18 -44.61
C ARG A 13 -47.58 18.59 -46.00
N ARG A 14 -47.85 17.28 -46.17
CA ARG A 14 -48.48 16.31 -45.25
C ARG A 14 -48.13 14.85 -45.65
N LEU A 15 -48.35 13.88 -44.75
CA LEU A 15 -48.52 12.48 -45.16
C LEU A 15 -49.91 12.25 -45.78
N ALA A 16 -49.99 11.36 -46.76
CA ALA A 16 -51.09 10.45 -47.04
C ALA A 16 -50.60 9.33 -47.97
N GLY A 17 -51.19 8.14 -47.88
CA GLY A 17 -51.10 7.09 -48.92
C GLY A 17 -52.51 6.65 -49.32
N VAL A 18 -52.65 5.84 -50.38
CA VAL A 18 -53.89 5.09 -50.74
C VAL A 18 -53.62 4.22 -51.99
N GLY A 19 -54.36 3.11 -52.13
CA GLY A 19 -55.00 2.72 -53.40
C GLY A 19 -54.18 2.07 -54.53
N GLU A 20 -54.37 0.75 -54.66
CA GLU A 20 -54.88 0.03 -55.86
C GLU A 20 -54.28 0.23 -57.29
N THR A 21 -54.09 -0.94 -57.90
CA THR A 21 -53.86 -1.36 -59.31
C THR A 21 -54.74 -0.71 -60.40
N PRO A 22 -54.53 -0.93 -61.73
CA PRO A 22 -53.47 -1.65 -62.47
C PRO A 22 -52.76 -0.65 -63.45
N PRO A 23 -52.28 -0.95 -64.70
CA PRO A 23 -51.85 -2.19 -65.40
C PRO A 23 -50.33 -2.08 -65.79
N ALA A 24 -49.69 -2.67 -66.82
CA ALA A 24 -50.08 -3.44 -68.01
C ALA A 24 -49.00 -4.48 -68.46
N ALA A 25 -48.56 -4.46 -69.72
CA ALA A 25 -47.76 -5.48 -70.45
C ALA A 25 -47.02 -4.81 -71.66
N PRO A 26 -46.20 -5.49 -72.51
CA PRO A 26 -45.92 -6.94 -72.58
C PRO A 26 -44.44 -7.37 -72.81
N LEU A 27 -44.25 -8.68 -73.07
CA LEU A 27 -43.04 -9.41 -73.54
C LEU A 27 -41.91 -9.58 -72.50
N ALA A 28 -41.15 -10.68 -72.39
CA ALA A 28 -41.12 -12.09 -72.84
C ALA A 28 -39.65 -12.54 -72.60
N ALA A 29 -39.24 -13.79 -72.35
CA ALA A 29 -39.89 -15.06 -72.00
C ALA A 29 -38.79 -16.04 -71.46
N SER A 30 -39.17 -17.23 -70.95
CA SER A 30 -38.29 -18.42 -70.67
C SER A 30 -37.09 -18.24 -69.69
N GLY A 31 -36.73 -19.15 -68.78
CA GLY A 31 -37.21 -20.49 -68.46
C GLY A 31 -36.50 -21.60 -69.24
N VAL A 32 -35.66 -22.43 -68.59
CA VAL A 32 -35.23 -23.79 -69.03
C VAL A 32 -34.42 -24.52 -67.92
N ASP A 33 -34.91 -25.72 -67.59
CA ASP A 33 -34.28 -27.01 -67.21
C ASP A 33 -33.23 -27.21 -66.09
N LEU A 34 -33.62 -28.11 -65.18
CA LEU A 34 -32.78 -29.13 -64.52
C LEU A 34 -32.44 -30.24 -65.55
N PRO A 35 -31.24 -30.86 -65.52
CA PRO A 35 -31.01 -32.05 -64.68
C PRO A 35 -29.72 -31.93 -63.83
N GLY A 36 -29.34 -32.86 -62.94
CA GLY A 36 -29.91 -34.17 -62.63
C GLY A 36 -28.91 -35.32 -62.93
N THR A 37 -28.87 -36.33 -62.04
CA THR A 37 -28.12 -37.62 -62.11
C THR A 37 -26.58 -37.58 -62.24
N ALA A 38 -25.83 -38.67 -62.00
CA ALA A 38 -25.88 -39.70 -60.94
C ALA A 38 -24.61 -40.60 -60.96
N VAL A 39 -24.44 -41.44 -59.92
CA VAL A 39 -23.89 -42.82 -59.98
C VAL A 39 -22.37 -43.06 -60.23
N SER A 40 -21.73 -43.55 -59.15
CA SER A 40 -20.70 -44.63 -59.09
C SER A 40 -19.28 -44.37 -59.66
N SER A 41 -18.26 -45.23 -59.41
CA SER A 41 -18.28 -46.57 -58.78
C SER A 41 -16.99 -46.95 -58.03
N MET A 42 -17.18 -47.54 -56.84
CA MET A 42 -16.55 -48.77 -56.32
C MET A 42 -15.00 -48.84 -56.06
N PRO A 43 -14.53 -49.82 -55.25
CA PRO A 43 -13.24 -49.76 -54.56
C PRO A 43 -12.33 -50.98 -54.84
N GLU A 44 -11.25 -51.10 -54.07
CA GLU A 44 -10.60 -52.37 -53.71
C GLU A 44 -9.74 -52.20 -52.44
N ASP A 45 -9.19 -53.27 -51.86
CA ASP A 45 -9.79 -54.09 -50.79
C ASP A 45 -8.63 -54.75 -49.98
N ALA A 46 -8.94 -55.60 -48.97
CA ALA A 46 -8.02 -56.44 -48.16
C ALA A 46 -6.98 -55.71 -47.28
N ALA A 47 -6.79 -55.92 -45.96
CA ALA A 47 -7.18 -56.91 -44.94
C ALA A 47 -6.16 -58.02 -44.58
N ALA A 48 -5.91 -58.15 -43.26
CA ALA A 48 -5.24 -59.25 -42.54
C ALA A 48 -3.73 -59.47 -42.86
N ALA A 49 -2.95 -60.27 -42.10
CA ALA A 49 -3.26 -61.12 -40.95
C ALA A 49 -2.13 -61.13 -39.87
N SER A 50 -2.33 -61.88 -38.79
CA SER A 50 -1.40 -62.05 -37.65
C SER A 50 -0.54 -63.33 -37.75
N LEU A 51 0.27 -63.60 -36.70
CA LEU A 51 1.15 -64.77 -36.46
C LEU A 51 2.54 -64.69 -37.15
N GLY A 52 3.64 -65.18 -36.54
CA GLY A 52 3.82 -65.61 -35.15
C GLY A 52 5.04 -66.52 -34.91
N GLY A 53 5.79 -66.26 -33.83
CA GLY A 53 6.61 -67.26 -33.12
C GLY A 53 8.05 -67.58 -33.61
N GLY A 54 9.01 -67.43 -32.69
CA GLY A 54 9.91 -68.56 -32.35
C GLY A 54 11.39 -68.53 -32.78
N GLY A 55 12.28 -68.47 -31.77
CA GLY A 55 13.59 -69.16 -31.76
C GLY A 55 14.83 -68.41 -32.28
N VAL A 56 16.08 -68.72 -31.89
CA VAL A 56 16.70 -69.17 -30.60
C VAL A 56 18.22 -69.35 -30.82
N ARG A 57 19.05 -69.22 -29.77
CA ARG A 57 20.56 -69.26 -29.74
C ARG A 57 21.22 -68.02 -30.40
N GLY A 58 22.39 -67.55 -29.96
CA GLY A 58 23.36 -68.04 -28.96
C GLY A 58 24.79 -67.92 -29.55
N GLU A 59 25.87 -67.61 -28.83
CA GLU A 59 26.16 -67.41 -27.38
C GLU A 59 27.23 -66.26 -27.29
N GLY A 60 27.80 -65.75 -26.18
CA GLY A 60 27.93 -66.13 -24.77
C GLY A 60 29.42 -66.24 -24.38
N GLY A 61 29.96 -65.64 -23.31
CA GLY A 61 29.35 -64.81 -22.24
C GLY A 61 30.35 -64.50 -21.10
N ALA A 62 29.83 -64.05 -19.93
CA ALA A 62 30.47 -63.98 -18.60
C ALA A 62 31.67 -62.99 -18.41
N ALA A 63 32.00 -62.44 -17.23
CA ALA A 63 31.54 -62.57 -15.82
C ALA A 63 31.86 -61.25 -15.06
N ALA A 64 31.39 -60.91 -13.84
CA ALA A 64 30.21 -61.25 -13.02
C ALA A 64 30.17 -60.27 -11.80
N GLY A 65 29.02 -60.12 -11.11
CA GLY A 65 28.92 -59.37 -9.83
C GLY A 65 27.54 -58.77 -9.54
N ASP A 66 26.84 -59.32 -8.54
CA ASP A 66 25.48 -58.92 -8.10
C ASP A 66 25.45 -57.67 -7.19
N GLY A 67 24.33 -56.94 -7.04
CA GLY A 67 23.02 -57.09 -7.69
C GLY A 67 21.88 -56.31 -6.98
N LEU A 68 20.63 -56.59 -7.38
CA LEU A 68 19.33 -56.18 -6.77
C LEU A 68 18.95 -54.68 -6.70
N GLY A 69 17.72 -54.36 -7.16
CA GLY A 69 17.00 -53.13 -6.77
C GLY A 69 16.08 -52.52 -7.86
N ARG A 70 14.76 -52.51 -7.63
CA ARG A 70 13.81 -51.72 -8.45
C ARG A 70 13.80 -50.25 -7.99
N PRO A 71 13.54 -49.27 -8.88
CA PRO A 71 13.30 -47.88 -8.46
C PRO A 71 12.00 -47.77 -7.65
N LEU A 72 12.08 -47.15 -6.48
CA LEU A 72 10.94 -46.83 -5.63
C LEU A 72 10.35 -45.45 -5.97
N GLY A 73 9.10 -45.22 -5.57
CA GLY A 73 8.37 -43.97 -5.81
C GLY A 73 8.87 -42.77 -4.99
N PRO A 74 8.32 -41.56 -5.24
CA PRO A 74 8.77 -40.33 -4.60
C PRO A 74 8.48 -40.31 -3.10
N THR A 75 9.54 -40.25 -2.29
CA THR A 75 9.46 -40.05 -0.84
C THR A 75 9.04 -38.62 -0.48
N PRO A 76 8.24 -38.41 0.58
CA PRO A 76 7.77 -37.08 0.96
C PRO A 76 8.91 -36.20 1.51
N SER A 77 8.97 -34.95 1.08
CA SER A 77 9.94 -33.96 1.57
C SER A 77 9.59 -33.51 2.99
N GLN A 78 10.47 -33.79 3.96
CA GLN A 78 10.31 -33.35 5.35
C GLN A 78 10.32 -31.82 5.48
N SER A 79 9.48 -31.31 6.38
CA SER A 79 9.57 -29.93 6.87
C SER A 79 10.88 -29.74 7.63
N ARG A 80 11.62 -28.67 7.33
CA ARG A 80 12.79 -28.25 8.10
C ARG A 80 12.70 -26.77 8.50
N PHE A 81 11.84 -26.49 9.46
CA PHE A 81 12.08 -25.37 10.36
C PHE A 81 13.27 -25.74 11.25
N GLN A 82 14.39 -25.07 11.08
CA GLN A 82 15.50 -25.12 12.02
C GLN A 82 15.98 -23.69 12.27
N VAL A 83 16.04 -23.31 13.53
CA VAL A 83 16.40 -21.95 13.97
C VAL A 83 17.84 -22.00 14.47
N ASP A 84 18.77 -21.50 13.67
CA ASP A 84 20.15 -21.35 14.10
C ASP A 84 20.30 -20.11 14.99
N LEU A 85 20.66 -20.36 16.25
CA LEU A 85 21.02 -19.33 17.22
C LEU A 85 22.44 -18.82 16.93
N VAL A 86 22.57 -17.54 16.60
CA VAL A 86 23.87 -16.86 16.51
C VAL A 86 24.06 -16.00 17.76
N SER A 87 24.85 -16.50 18.70
CA SER A 87 25.34 -15.73 19.85
C SER A 87 26.52 -14.84 19.46
N GLU A 88 26.56 -13.61 19.96
CA GLU A 88 27.72 -12.73 19.81
C GLU A 88 28.94 -13.27 20.56
N ASN A 89 30.14 -13.00 20.03
CA ASN A 89 31.37 -13.08 20.79
C ASN A 89 32.40 -12.09 20.20
N ALA A 90 33.14 -11.37 21.03
CA ALA A 90 33.93 -10.22 20.59
C ALA A 90 35.30 -10.11 21.27
N GLY A 91 36.35 -9.92 20.46
CA GLY A 91 37.58 -9.23 20.90
C GLY A 91 38.93 -9.79 20.47
N ARG A 92 39.65 -8.99 19.66
CA ARG A 92 41.14 -8.92 19.54
C ARG A 92 41.84 -10.10 18.82
N ALA A 93 43.00 -9.92 18.15
CA ALA A 93 43.79 -8.69 17.91
C ALA A 93 44.68 -8.72 16.64
N ALA A 94 44.89 -7.52 16.09
CA ALA A 94 46.16 -6.95 15.56
C ALA A 94 46.84 -7.45 14.24
N ALA A 95 47.61 -6.49 13.69
CA ALA A 95 48.76 -6.60 12.79
C ALA A 95 48.57 -6.96 11.29
N ALA A 96 48.46 -5.93 10.44
CA ALA A 96 49.52 -5.59 9.46
C ALA A 96 49.22 -4.25 8.76
N ALA A 97 50.23 -3.39 8.55
CA ALA A 97 50.13 -2.18 7.72
C ALA A 97 51.51 -1.73 7.20
N ALA A 98 51.64 -1.59 5.87
CA ALA A 98 52.78 -0.99 5.17
C ALA A 98 52.43 -0.74 3.69
N ALA A 99 53.03 0.19 2.93
CA ALA A 99 53.66 1.48 3.29
C ALA A 99 53.96 2.31 2.01
N ALA A 100 53.37 3.51 1.88
CA ALA A 100 53.76 4.66 1.04
C ALA A 100 52.63 5.72 1.14
N GLY A 101 52.82 7.04 1.21
CA GLY A 101 54.03 7.89 1.15
C GLY A 101 53.96 8.84 -0.05
N ALA A 102 54.05 10.17 0.05
CA ALA A 102 54.06 11.13 1.18
C ALA A 102 53.43 12.47 0.67
N ALA A 103 53.41 13.66 1.29
CA ALA A 103 54.00 14.26 2.51
C ALA A 103 53.08 15.47 2.92
N GLY A 104 53.35 16.37 3.89
CA GLY A 104 54.44 16.54 4.86
C GLY A 104 54.39 17.92 5.55
N SER A 105 55.08 18.07 6.70
CA SER A 105 55.22 19.32 7.51
C SER A 105 53.93 19.81 8.24
N LYS A 106 53.98 20.51 9.39
CA LYS A 106 55.12 20.89 10.26
C LYS A 106 54.68 21.17 11.73
N GLU A 107 55.63 20.96 12.65
CA GLU A 107 55.80 21.62 13.97
C GLU A 107 54.78 21.48 15.15
N THR A 108 55.38 21.54 16.35
CA THR A 108 54.85 21.39 17.74
C THR A 108 55.31 22.65 18.54
N PRO A 109 55.44 22.76 19.90
CA PRO A 109 55.12 21.86 21.04
C PRO A 109 54.57 22.51 22.36
N THR A 110 54.40 21.69 23.41
CA THR A 110 54.46 22.00 24.89
C THR A 110 53.40 22.90 25.57
N GLY A 111 53.06 22.74 26.88
CA GLY A 111 53.38 21.65 27.84
C GLY A 111 53.28 22.01 29.35
N GLY A 112 53.13 21.00 30.25
CA GLY A 112 53.28 21.09 31.74
C GLY A 112 52.07 21.65 32.54
N LYS A 113 51.91 21.51 33.88
CA LYS A 113 52.59 20.85 35.05
C LYS A 113 51.67 21.04 36.31
N VAL A 114 51.75 20.40 37.50
CA VAL A 114 52.22 19.09 38.04
C VAL A 114 51.81 18.96 39.54
N SER A 115 51.85 17.76 40.18
CA SER A 115 51.75 17.45 41.65
C SER A 115 50.40 17.67 42.39
N GLY A 116 50.06 16.96 43.49
CA GLY A 116 50.73 15.83 44.18
C GLY A 116 49.97 15.26 45.42
N GLU A 117 50.35 14.03 45.84
CA GLU A 117 50.59 13.45 47.21
C GLU A 117 49.72 13.82 48.45
N SER A 118 49.47 12.96 49.48
CA SER A 118 49.69 11.49 49.68
C SER A 118 49.09 10.91 51.01
N GLY A 119 48.32 9.79 50.94
CA GLY A 119 48.15 8.72 51.99
C GLY A 119 47.58 9.06 53.39
N PRO A 120 47.62 8.13 54.38
CA PRO A 120 47.61 6.64 54.30
C PRO A 120 46.78 5.88 55.40
N ALA A 121 46.39 4.60 55.21
CA ALA A 121 46.18 3.60 56.30
C ALA A 121 45.99 2.12 55.82
N LYS A 122 46.43 1.17 56.65
CA LYS A 122 46.54 -0.31 56.55
C LYS A 122 45.21 -1.09 56.35
N GLY A 123 45.18 -2.37 55.94
CA GLY A 123 46.25 -3.30 55.48
C GLY A 123 45.90 -4.80 55.63
N SER A 124 46.78 -5.70 55.13
CA SER A 124 46.95 -7.15 55.44
C SER A 124 45.79 -8.15 55.31
N GLU A 125 45.90 -9.32 54.67
CA GLU A 125 46.94 -9.98 53.82
C GLU A 125 46.20 -11.12 53.01
N GLU A 126 46.69 -12.24 52.43
CA GLU A 126 47.98 -12.97 52.36
C GLU A 126 48.15 -13.71 50.98
N ALA A 127 48.24 -15.05 50.90
CA ALA A 127 48.87 -15.75 49.75
C ALA A 127 48.05 -16.75 48.89
N LYS A 128 48.49 -16.83 47.62
CA LYS A 128 48.86 -18.00 46.77
C LYS A 128 48.30 -19.40 47.13
N GLY A 129 47.87 -20.27 46.21
CA GLY A 129 47.69 -20.18 44.75
C GLY A 129 47.94 -21.51 43.98
N ARG A 130 47.49 -21.58 42.70
CA ARG A 130 47.85 -22.56 41.61
C ARG A 130 47.02 -23.88 41.45
N PHE A 131 46.14 -23.89 40.43
CA PHE A 131 45.67 -25.03 39.57
C PHE A 131 45.35 -26.43 40.16
N ARG A 132 44.07 -26.89 40.09
CA ARG A 132 43.56 -27.83 39.04
C ARG A 132 42.05 -28.23 39.16
N VAL A 133 41.36 -28.28 38.00
CA VAL A 133 40.14 -29.02 37.54
C VAL A 133 38.88 -29.33 38.43
N ASN A 134 37.71 -29.13 37.76
CA ASN A 134 36.52 -30.01 37.63
C ASN A 134 35.25 -29.93 38.54
N PHE A 135 34.11 -30.02 37.83
CA PHE A 135 32.80 -30.65 38.13
C PHE A 135 31.69 -29.99 39.00
N VAL A 136 30.56 -29.70 38.32
CA VAL A 136 29.17 -30.14 38.60
C VAL A 136 28.31 -29.48 39.70
N ASP A 137 27.00 -29.66 39.52
CA ASP A 137 25.81 -28.99 40.08
C ASP A 137 25.57 -29.14 41.60
N PRO A 138 24.74 -28.26 42.20
CA PRO A 138 24.25 -28.41 43.57
C PRO A 138 22.81 -28.97 43.64
N ALA A 139 22.65 -30.20 44.14
CA ALA A 139 21.37 -30.68 44.66
C ALA A 139 21.52 -31.73 45.78
N ALA A 140 21.39 -31.27 47.03
CA ALA A 140 21.15 -32.02 48.27
C ALA A 140 22.18 -33.07 48.77
N SER A 141 22.42 -33.05 50.09
CA SER A 141 23.08 -34.13 50.81
C SER A 141 22.60 -34.19 52.28
N SER A 142 21.88 -35.26 52.63
CA SER A 142 21.76 -35.79 54.00
C SER A 142 21.17 -37.20 53.88
N ALA A 143 21.75 -38.18 54.59
CA ALA A 143 21.36 -39.58 54.52
C ALA A 143 20.47 -39.99 55.71
N ASP A 144 19.81 -41.15 55.62
CA ASP A 144 20.20 -42.32 56.43
C ASP A 144 19.45 -43.62 56.01
N GLU A 145 19.79 -44.69 56.72
CA GLU A 145 19.40 -46.12 56.71
C GLU A 145 17.89 -46.50 56.51
N SER A 146 17.48 -47.76 56.27
CA SER A 146 18.08 -48.96 55.61
C SER A 146 17.04 -50.11 55.43
N LEU A 147 17.34 -51.07 54.54
CA LEU A 147 16.93 -52.50 54.51
C LEU A 147 15.46 -53.03 54.31
N SER A 148 15.39 -54.08 53.46
CA SER A 148 14.50 -55.27 53.43
C SER A 148 12.97 -55.22 53.18
N ASP A 149 12.59 -55.69 51.99
CA ASP A 149 11.65 -56.79 51.64
C ASP A 149 10.28 -57.07 52.33
N ALA A 150 9.35 -57.50 51.46
CA ALA A 150 8.24 -58.45 51.65
C ALA A 150 6.88 -58.03 52.28
N ALA A 151 5.85 -58.00 51.41
CA ALA A 151 4.48 -58.54 51.54
C ALA A 151 3.58 -58.29 52.79
N GLY A 152 2.41 -57.67 52.56
CA GLY A 152 1.13 -58.26 53.01
C GLY A 152 0.06 -57.41 53.74
N VAL A 153 -1.15 -57.36 53.15
CA VAL A 153 -2.50 -57.41 53.80
C VAL A 153 -3.03 -56.22 54.66
N GLY A 154 -4.24 -55.74 54.30
CA GLY A 154 -5.17 -54.92 55.13
C GLY A 154 -4.92 -53.40 55.11
N GLY A 155 -5.89 -52.48 55.08
CA GLY A 155 -7.36 -52.53 55.27
C GLY A 155 -7.76 -51.61 56.45
N GLU A 156 -8.78 -50.72 56.43
CA GLU A 156 -9.78 -50.30 55.43
C GLU A 156 -10.06 -48.78 55.60
N GLY A 157 -10.80 -48.13 54.68
CA GLY A 157 -11.37 -46.78 54.89
C GLY A 157 -11.45 -45.91 53.62
N PRO A 158 -12.54 -45.16 53.34
CA PRO A 158 -12.91 -44.88 51.93
C PRO A 158 -13.01 -43.39 51.52
N ASN A 159 -12.60 -43.07 50.28
CA ASN A 159 -13.57 -42.72 49.21
C ASN A 159 -12.95 -42.41 47.83
N VAL A 160 -13.57 -43.00 46.79
CA VAL A 160 -13.81 -42.44 45.43
C VAL A 160 -12.60 -42.05 44.54
N SER A 161 -12.19 -43.02 43.69
CA SER A 161 -12.21 -42.97 42.20
C SER A 161 -10.92 -43.19 41.37
N PHE A 162 -11.18 -43.67 40.13
CA PHE A 162 -10.34 -43.79 38.93
C PHE A 162 -9.23 -44.85 38.79
N GLN A 163 -9.66 -45.98 38.19
CA GLN A 163 -9.08 -46.73 37.05
C GLN A 163 -7.64 -47.27 37.08
N ASN A 164 -7.55 -48.56 36.75
CA ASN A 164 -6.39 -49.21 36.12
C ASN A 164 -6.92 -50.11 34.98
N GLY A 165 -6.10 -50.43 33.97
CA GLY A 165 -6.58 -51.07 32.72
C GLY A 165 -6.26 -52.56 32.55
N GLY A 166 -7.06 -53.27 31.74
CA GLY A 166 -6.83 -54.66 31.31
C GLY A 166 -8.07 -55.33 30.70
N ASP A 167 -7.94 -55.77 29.44
CA ASP A 167 -8.73 -56.76 28.66
C ASP A 167 -10.24 -57.00 28.91
N THR A 168 -11.02 -56.83 27.84
CA THR A 168 -12.07 -57.79 27.42
C THR A 168 -12.20 -57.81 25.89
N VAL A 169 -12.20 -59.00 25.27
CA VAL A 169 -12.54 -59.20 23.84
C VAL A 169 -13.43 -60.44 23.69
N LEU A 170 -14.73 -60.22 23.49
CA LEU A 170 -15.82 -61.15 23.09
C LEU A 170 -17.02 -60.25 22.68
N SER A 171 -17.95 -60.60 21.79
CA SER A 171 -18.13 -61.80 20.96
C SER A 171 -18.96 -61.45 19.69
N GLU A 172 -19.05 -62.40 18.75
CA GLU A 172 -20.09 -62.56 17.69
C GLU A 172 -20.35 -61.42 16.66
N GLY A 173 -20.89 -61.69 15.46
CA GLY A 173 -21.10 -62.98 14.78
C GLY A 173 -22.54 -63.24 14.29
N SER A 174 -22.70 -63.52 12.99
CA SER A 174 -23.96 -63.98 12.33
C SER A 174 -25.12 -62.95 12.27
N SER A 175 -26.06 -62.99 11.32
CA SER A 175 -26.10 -63.55 9.95
C SER A 175 -27.38 -63.09 9.23
N LEU A 176 -27.39 -63.05 7.88
CA LEU A 176 -28.48 -63.60 7.04
C LEU A 176 -28.13 -63.59 5.53
N HIS A 177 -28.78 -64.49 4.78
CA HIS A 177 -28.67 -64.69 3.32
C HIS A 177 -29.42 -63.59 2.53
N SER A 178 -29.37 -63.43 1.20
CA SER A 178 -28.80 -64.15 0.03
C SER A 178 -28.65 -63.11 -1.11
N GLY A 179 -28.04 -63.30 -2.28
CA GLY A 179 -27.48 -64.48 -2.98
C GLY A 179 -27.56 -64.23 -4.51
N GLY A 180 -26.74 -64.91 -5.32
CA GLY A 180 -26.72 -64.78 -6.79
C GLY A 180 -25.70 -63.76 -7.33
N GLY A 181 -25.17 -64.01 -8.54
CA GLY A 181 -24.13 -63.17 -9.16
C GLY A 181 -24.32 -63.02 -10.67
N GLY A 182 -23.53 -62.14 -11.31
CA GLY A 182 -23.61 -61.87 -12.74
C GLY A 182 -22.51 -60.90 -13.22
N SER A 183 -21.99 -61.15 -14.42
CA SER A 183 -20.88 -60.42 -15.06
C SER A 183 -21.18 -58.97 -15.47
N GLY A 184 -20.16 -58.11 -15.47
CA GLY A 184 -20.18 -56.79 -16.12
C GLY A 184 -18.77 -56.23 -16.35
N HIS A 185 -18.52 -55.58 -17.48
CA HIS A 185 -17.20 -55.05 -17.85
C HIS A 185 -16.94 -53.61 -17.40
N HIS A 186 -15.65 -53.22 -17.44
CA HIS A 186 -15.14 -51.86 -17.23
C HIS A 186 -15.91 -50.76 -17.95
N GLN A 187 -15.98 -49.57 -17.33
CA GLN A 187 -15.71 -48.31 -18.04
C GLN A 187 -15.19 -47.21 -17.10
N HIS A 188 -14.72 -46.10 -17.70
CA HIS A 188 -13.79 -45.15 -17.09
C HIS A 188 -14.37 -44.27 -15.97
N TYR A 189 -13.48 -43.83 -15.07
CA TYR A 189 -13.76 -42.78 -14.08
C TYR A 189 -14.25 -41.49 -14.75
N TYR A 190 -15.48 -41.11 -14.45
CA TYR A 190 -15.90 -39.71 -14.41
C TYR A 190 -15.49 -39.14 -13.03
N TYR A 191 -15.05 -37.89 -12.96
CA TYR A 191 -14.85 -37.21 -11.67
C TYR A 191 -16.15 -36.50 -11.27
N ASP A 192 -16.56 -36.73 -10.02
CA ASP A 192 -17.98 -36.66 -9.64
C ASP A 192 -18.42 -35.29 -9.12
N THR A 193 -19.66 -34.88 -9.44
CA THR A 193 -20.24 -33.57 -9.10
C THR A 193 -21.02 -33.59 -7.78
N HIS A 194 -20.38 -34.03 -6.70
CA HIS A 194 -20.98 -34.12 -5.36
C HIS A 194 -20.31 -33.21 -4.32
N THR A 195 -20.45 -31.89 -4.48
CA THR A 195 -19.84 -30.87 -3.59
C THR A 195 -20.86 -30.10 -2.75
N ASN A 196 -21.46 -30.75 -1.75
CA ASN A 196 -22.07 -30.05 -0.60
C ASN A 196 -22.07 -30.87 0.70
N THR A 197 -22.28 -32.19 0.65
CA THR A 197 -22.31 -33.06 1.84
C THR A 197 -20.93 -33.40 2.43
N TYR A 198 -19.85 -33.31 1.64
CA TYR A 198 -18.51 -33.66 2.10
C TYR A 198 -17.85 -32.60 3.01
N TYR A 199 -18.32 -31.34 2.98
CA TYR A 199 -17.64 -30.24 3.67
C TYR A 199 -17.73 -30.28 5.20
N LEU A 200 -18.76 -30.93 5.77
CA LEU A 200 -18.93 -31.02 7.23
C LEU A 200 -18.05 -32.07 7.91
N ARG A 201 -17.47 -33.06 7.21
CA ARG A 201 -16.91 -34.27 7.84
C ARG A 201 -15.38 -34.37 7.88
N THR A 202 -14.66 -33.31 7.53
CA THR A 202 -13.19 -33.34 7.32
C THR A 202 -12.35 -33.82 8.53
N PHE A 203 -12.85 -33.67 9.77
CA PHE A 203 -12.14 -34.07 10.99
C PHE A 203 -13.02 -34.85 12.00
N GLY A 204 -14.03 -35.59 11.51
CA GLY A 204 -14.96 -36.35 12.35
C GLY A 204 -15.94 -35.50 13.19
N HIS A 205 -15.73 -34.19 13.24
CA HIS A 205 -16.58 -33.19 13.88
C HIS A 205 -17.16 -32.26 12.81
N ASN A 206 -18.39 -31.79 12.99
CA ASN A 206 -19.07 -30.84 12.10
C ASN A 206 -18.49 -29.42 12.26
N THR A 207 -17.27 -29.19 11.77
CA THR A 207 -16.63 -27.87 11.82
C THR A 207 -17.24 -26.92 10.79
N MET A 208 -17.83 -25.81 11.24
CA MET A 208 -18.21 -24.69 10.35
C MET A 208 -17.00 -23.92 9.79
N ASP A 209 -15.80 -24.27 10.24
CA ASP A 209 -14.55 -23.64 9.85
C ASP A 209 -14.24 -23.84 8.36
N ALA A 210 -14.00 -22.73 7.66
CA ALA A 210 -13.92 -22.72 6.22
C ALA A 210 -12.54 -23.18 5.73
N VAL A 211 -12.45 -24.44 5.29
CA VAL A 211 -11.26 -25.07 4.67
C VAL A 211 -10.58 -24.08 3.70
N PRO A 212 -9.24 -23.94 3.71
CA PRO A 212 -8.50 -22.93 2.93
C PRO A 212 -8.77 -22.92 1.40
N ARG A 213 -9.83 -22.25 0.96
CA ARG A 213 -10.13 -21.96 -0.45
C ARG A 213 -9.44 -20.68 -0.90
N ILE A 214 -8.97 -20.66 -2.14
CA ILE A 214 -8.31 -19.50 -2.76
C ILE A 214 -9.16 -18.22 -2.69
N ASP A 215 -10.49 -18.35 -2.72
CA ASP A 215 -11.43 -17.23 -2.74
C ASP A 215 -11.42 -16.36 -1.48
N TYR A 216 -11.19 -16.95 -0.30
CA TYR A 216 -11.03 -16.20 0.95
C TYR A 216 -9.76 -15.33 0.98
N TYR A 217 -8.82 -15.55 0.06
CA TYR A 217 -7.57 -14.79 -0.06
C TYR A 217 -7.54 -13.85 -1.27
N ARG A 218 -8.61 -13.82 -2.08
CA ARG A 218 -8.74 -12.91 -3.23
C ARG A 218 -9.24 -11.54 -2.77
N HIS A 219 -8.35 -10.56 -2.62
CA HIS A 219 -8.74 -9.19 -2.29
C HIS A 219 -9.65 -8.56 -3.36
N THR A 220 -10.95 -8.45 -3.05
CA THR A 220 -12.00 -7.91 -3.93
C THR A 220 -11.92 -6.38 -4.07
N ALA A 221 -10.89 -5.89 -4.76
CA ALA A 221 -10.73 -4.48 -5.14
C ALA A 221 -11.32 -4.15 -6.53
N ALA A 222 -12.07 -5.08 -7.12
CA ALA A 222 -12.81 -4.92 -8.37
C ALA A 222 -14.30 -5.24 -8.11
N GLN A 223 -15.20 -4.35 -8.54
CA GLN A 223 -16.64 -4.39 -8.21
C GLN A 223 -17.46 -5.38 -9.06
N LEU A 224 -16.84 -6.45 -9.56
CA LEU A 224 -17.49 -7.49 -10.38
C LEU A 224 -17.24 -8.88 -9.77
N GLY A 225 -18.07 -9.23 -8.79
CA GLY A 225 -18.09 -10.55 -8.14
C GLY A 225 -18.55 -10.45 -6.70
N GLU A 226 -19.49 -11.32 -6.32
CA GLU A 226 -19.95 -11.43 -4.93
C GLU A 226 -18.83 -11.90 -4.01
N LYS A 227 -18.82 -11.42 -2.77
CA LYS A 227 -17.86 -11.87 -1.77
C LYS A 227 -18.33 -13.18 -1.16
N LEU A 228 -17.54 -14.24 -1.35
CA LEU A 228 -17.44 -15.29 -0.34
C LEU A 228 -16.72 -14.69 0.88
N LEU A 229 -17.49 -14.19 1.85
CA LEU A 229 -16.93 -13.88 3.16
C LEU A 229 -16.50 -15.19 3.83
N ARG A 230 -15.35 -15.17 4.51
CA ARG A 230 -15.06 -16.16 5.54
C ARG A 230 -16.02 -15.87 6.71
N PRO A 231 -16.63 -16.89 7.35
CA PRO A 231 -17.37 -16.67 8.60
C PRO A 231 -16.47 -15.96 9.61
N SER A 232 -17.03 -15.02 10.38
CA SER A 232 -16.27 -14.32 11.40
C SER A 232 -15.90 -15.26 12.55
N LEU A 233 -14.85 -14.92 13.32
CA LEU A 233 -14.47 -15.70 14.49
C LEU A 233 -15.60 -15.77 15.54
N ALA A 234 -16.51 -14.79 15.54
CA ALA A 234 -17.72 -14.82 16.37
C ALA A 234 -18.76 -15.81 15.82
N GLU A 235 -19.05 -15.81 14.51
CA GLU A 235 -19.94 -16.82 13.89
C GLU A 235 -19.43 -18.26 14.16
N LEU A 236 -18.14 -18.50 13.99
CA LEU A 236 -17.50 -19.80 14.27
C LEU A 236 -17.54 -20.24 15.74
N HIS A 237 -17.71 -19.30 16.68
CA HIS A 237 -17.71 -19.57 18.12
C HIS A 237 -19.14 -19.59 18.70
N ASP A 238 -20.04 -18.76 18.17
CA ASP A 238 -21.40 -18.58 18.71
C ASP A 238 -22.40 -19.62 18.19
N GLU A 239 -22.18 -20.22 17.01
CA GLU A 239 -23.15 -21.16 16.39
C GLU A 239 -22.97 -22.62 16.83
N LEU A 240 -21.94 -22.94 17.64
CA LEU A 240 -21.73 -24.28 18.21
C LEU A 240 -22.69 -24.62 19.37
N GLU A 241 -23.31 -23.63 20.02
CA GLU A 241 -24.24 -23.84 21.15
C GLU A 241 -25.67 -24.18 20.72
N LYS A 242 -25.96 -24.25 19.42
CA LYS A 242 -27.24 -24.74 18.91
C LYS A 242 -27.14 -26.21 18.51
N GLU A 243 -27.74 -27.06 19.34
CA GLU A 243 -28.27 -28.36 18.91
C GLU A 243 -28.99 -28.22 17.55
N PRO A 244 -28.78 -29.16 16.60
CA PRO A 244 -29.40 -29.10 15.28
C PRO A 244 -30.91 -29.29 15.42
N PHE A 245 -31.66 -28.19 15.37
CA PHE A 245 -33.10 -28.16 15.60
C PHE A 245 -33.84 -28.95 14.50
N GLU A 246 -34.26 -30.18 14.82
CA GLU A 246 -35.31 -30.86 14.06
C GLU A 246 -36.62 -30.09 14.23
N ASP A 247 -37.21 -29.58 13.15
CA ASP A 247 -38.66 -29.42 13.12
C ASP A 247 -39.24 -29.31 11.70
N GLY A 248 -40.47 -29.79 11.55
CA GLY A 248 -41.47 -29.32 10.58
C GLY A 248 -41.15 -29.34 9.06
N PHE A 249 -41.27 -30.50 8.41
CA PHE A 249 -41.73 -30.51 7.01
C PHE A 249 -43.23 -30.16 6.95
N ALA A 250 -43.56 -28.98 6.46
CA ALA A 250 -44.94 -28.60 6.08
C ALA A 250 -44.90 -27.76 4.79
N ASN A 251 -45.83 -28.03 3.86
CA ASN A 251 -45.74 -27.52 2.49
C ASN A 251 -46.27 -26.08 2.32
N GLY A 252 -45.58 -25.30 1.51
CA GLY A 252 -46.03 -24.01 0.96
C GLY A 252 -45.15 -23.60 -0.22
N GLU A 253 -45.74 -23.25 -1.35
CA GLU A 253 -45.00 -22.91 -2.57
C GLU A 253 -44.49 -21.46 -2.54
N GLU A 254 -43.17 -21.24 -2.49
CA GLU A 254 -42.58 -19.98 -2.96
C GLU A 254 -41.20 -20.19 -3.58
N SER A 255 -41.13 -20.08 -4.91
CA SER A 255 -39.95 -20.39 -5.71
C SER A 255 -38.96 -19.22 -5.76
N THR A 256 -38.10 -19.11 -4.74
CA THR A 256 -37.04 -18.10 -4.71
C THR A 256 -35.98 -18.34 -5.81
N PRO A 257 -35.63 -17.33 -6.64
CA PRO A 257 -34.86 -17.51 -7.88
C PRO A 257 -33.34 -17.63 -7.67
N ALA A 258 -32.91 -18.40 -6.67
CA ALA A 258 -31.52 -18.49 -6.22
C ALA A 258 -30.72 -19.68 -6.80
N ARG A 259 -31.35 -20.63 -7.51
CA ARG A 259 -30.68 -21.86 -7.99
C ARG A 259 -30.29 -21.85 -9.46
N ASP A 260 -31.14 -21.36 -10.36
CA ASP A 260 -30.76 -21.16 -11.78
C ASP A 260 -29.67 -20.09 -11.94
N ALA A 261 -29.61 -19.14 -11.00
CA ALA A 261 -28.58 -18.11 -10.88
C ALA A 261 -27.19 -18.64 -10.43
N VAL A 262 -27.06 -19.93 -10.09
CA VAL A 262 -25.74 -20.53 -9.74
C VAL A 262 -25.21 -21.42 -10.87
N VAL A 263 -26.08 -22.11 -11.61
CA VAL A 263 -25.67 -22.95 -12.75
C VAL A 263 -25.39 -22.11 -14.01
N THR A 264 -26.10 -21.01 -14.20
CA THR A 264 -25.95 -20.16 -15.41
C THR A 264 -24.66 -19.33 -15.39
N TYR A 265 -24.18 -18.90 -14.21
CA TYR A 265 -23.12 -17.89 -14.11
C TYR A 265 -21.69 -18.45 -14.13
N THR A 266 -21.52 -19.78 -14.07
CA THR A 266 -20.28 -20.45 -14.49
C THR A 266 -20.19 -20.66 -16.01
N ALA A 267 -21.24 -20.34 -16.78
CA ALA A 267 -21.28 -20.51 -18.23
C ALA A 267 -21.06 -19.21 -19.05
N GLU A 268 -21.03 -18.04 -18.41
CA GLU A 268 -20.79 -16.74 -19.07
C GLU A 268 -19.30 -16.34 -19.15
N SER A 269 -18.46 -17.28 -19.59
CA SER A 269 -17.16 -16.96 -20.21
C SER A 269 -17.00 -17.57 -21.61
N LYS A 270 -18.13 -17.79 -22.31
CA LYS A 270 -18.14 -18.13 -23.74
C LYS A 270 -17.54 -16.97 -24.56
N GLY A 271 -16.35 -17.17 -25.14
CA GLY A 271 -15.93 -16.42 -26.33
C GLY A 271 -14.48 -15.93 -26.41
N VAL A 272 -13.68 -15.90 -25.33
CA VAL A 272 -12.30 -15.38 -25.40
C VAL A 272 -11.27 -16.50 -25.20
N VAL A 273 -10.65 -16.93 -26.31
CA VAL A 273 -9.54 -17.89 -26.30
C VAL A 273 -8.29 -17.20 -25.76
N LYS A 274 -7.90 -17.53 -24.54
CA LYS A 274 -6.69 -17.00 -23.90
C LYS A 274 -5.42 -17.41 -24.64
N PHE A 275 -4.45 -16.51 -24.73
CA PHE A 275 -3.19 -16.74 -25.43
C PHE A 275 -2.18 -17.50 -24.57
N GLY A 276 -1.50 -18.48 -25.18
CA GLY A 276 -0.29 -19.09 -24.62
C GLY A 276 0.93 -18.16 -24.75
N TRP A 277 1.99 -18.47 -23.99
CA TRP A 277 3.17 -17.60 -23.85
C TRP A 277 3.87 -17.24 -25.19
N ILE A 278 3.90 -18.15 -26.16
CA ILE A 278 4.48 -17.91 -27.48
C ILE A 278 3.72 -16.82 -28.22
N LYS A 279 2.40 -16.99 -28.41
CA LYS A 279 1.55 -16.06 -29.17
C LYS A 279 1.27 -14.76 -28.42
N GLY A 280 1.10 -14.81 -27.11
CA GLY A 280 0.72 -13.66 -26.29
C GLY A 280 1.90 -12.80 -25.80
N VAL A 281 3.07 -13.41 -25.54
CA VAL A 281 4.24 -12.70 -24.99
C VAL A 281 5.38 -12.66 -26.00
N LEU A 282 5.91 -13.82 -26.42
CA LEU A 282 7.12 -13.88 -27.26
C LEU A 282 6.94 -13.10 -28.59
N VAL A 283 5.90 -13.43 -29.35
CA VAL A 283 5.57 -12.78 -30.64
C VAL A 283 5.34 -11.27 -30.48
N ARG A 284 4.59 -10.85 -29.45
CA ARG A 284 4.30 -9.42 -29.22
C ARG A 284 5.50 -8.62 -28.74
N CYS A 285 6.39 -9.22 -27.95
CA CYS A 285 7.66 -8.59 -27.60
C CYS A 285 8.57 -8.48 -28.84
N MET A 286 8.71 -9.54 -29.64
CA MET A 286 9.53 -9.50 -30.87
C MET A 286 9.04 -8.44 -31.86
N LEU A 287 7.72 -8.37 -32.13
CA LEU A 287 7.12 -7.35 -33.01
C LEU A 287 7.30 -5.91 -32.55
N ASN A 288 7.35 -5.67 -31.23
CA ASN A 288 7.51 -4.32 -30.66
C ASN A 288 8.97 -3.94 -30.38
N ILE A 289 9.90 -4.88 -30.47
CA ILE A 289 11.35 -4.62 -30.45
C ILE A 289 11.83 -4.35 -31.88
N TRP A 290 11.43 -5.20 -32.85
CA TRP A 290 11.77 -5.06 -34.28
C TRP A 290 10.98 -3.92 -34.97
N GLY A 291 11.30 -2.68 -34.63
CA GLY A 291 10.80 -1.47 -35.30
C GLY A 291 11.72 -0.92 -36.40
N VAL A 292 11.40 0.29 -36.88
CA VAL A 292 12.11 1.11 -37.91
C VAL A 292 13.62 0.87 -37.98
N MET A 293 14.29 0.99 -36.83
CA MET A 293 15.75 1.08 -36.75
C MET A 293 16.47 -0.17 -37.26
N LEU A 294 15.83 -1.35 -37.28
CA LEU A 294 16.44 -2.58 -37.76
C LEU A 294 16.87 -2.48 -39.23
N PHE A 295 16.02 -1.91 -40.09
CA PHE A 295 16.27 -1.84 -41.53
C PHE A 295 16.90 -0.51 -41.95
N ILE A 296 16.45 0.62 -41.37
CA ILE A 296 16.75 1.97 -41.89
C ILE A 296 18.01 2.58 -41.25
N ARG A 297 18.30 2.29 -39.97
CA ARG A 297 19.39 2.96 -39.23
C ARG A 297 20.51 2.03 -38.77
N LEU A 298 20.32 0.71 -38.74
CA LEU A 298 21.35 -0.23 -38.30
C LEU A 298 22.57 -0.30 -39.24
N SER A 299 22.39 -0.09 -40.55
CA SER A 299 23.48 0.09 -41.52
C SER A 299 24.33 1.33 -41.20
N TRP A 300 23.66 2.47 -40.99
CA TRP A 300 24.30 3.75 -40.64
C TRP A 300 25.02 3.69 -39.29
N ILE A 301 24.43 3.04 -38.28
CA ILE A 301 25.07 2.77 -36.97
C ILE A 301 26.38 1.98 -37.13
N VAL A 302 26.44 1.05 -38.09
CA VAL A 302 27.65 0.27 -38.40
C VAL A 302 28.66 1.07 -39.23
N GLY A 303 28.22 1.95 -40.12
CA GLY A 303 29.11 2.89 -40.81
C GLY A 303 29.83 3.82 -39.83
N GLN A 304 29.06 4.52 -38.99
CA GLN A 304 29.54 5.50 -38.00
C GLN A 304 30.41 4.86 -36.92
N ALA A 305 29.85 3.92 -36.14
CA ALA A 305 30.57 3.35 -34.99
C ALA A 305 31.55 2.24 -35.36
N GLY A 306 31.44 1.63 -36.54
CA GLY A 306 32.20 0.44 -36.91
C GLY A 306 31.74 -0.83 -36.17
N ILE A 307 31.96 -1.98 -36.78
CA ILE A 307 31.41 -3.28 -36.35
C ILE A 307 31.65 -3.55 -34.85
N GLY A 308 32.88 -3.33 -34.37
CA GLY A 308 33.23 -3.64 -32.98
C GLY A 308 32.47 -2.79 -31.96
N LEU A 309 32.28 -1.50 -32.23
CA LEU A 309 31.63 -0.58 -31.31
C LEU A 309 30.10 -0.60 -31.47
N SER A 310 29.56 -0.88 -32.66
CA SER A 310 28.12 -1.13 -32.86
C SER A 310 27.67 -2.38 -32.07
N VAL A 311 28.47 -3.45 -32.03
CA VAL A 311 28.18 -4.61 -31.17
C VAL A 311 28.19 -4.22 -29.69
N LEU A 312 29.06 -3.30 -29.26
CA LEU A 312 29.07 -2.77 -27.89
C LEU A 312 27.82 -1.91 -27.59
N VAL A 313 27.37 -1.07 -28.53
CA VAL A 313 26.09 -0.32 -28.45
C VAL A 313 24.92 -1.29 -28.24
N ILE A 314 24.83 -2.34 -29.07
CA ILE A 314 23.77 -3.36 -28.97
C ILE A 314 23.84 -4.05 -27.60
N MET A 315 25.01 -4.54 -27.19
CA MET A 315 25.18 -5.24 -25.91
C MET A 315 24.85 -4.36 -24.70
N MET A 316 25.18 -3.06 -24.72
CA MET A 316 24.83 -2.14 -23.64
C MET A 316 23.30 -1.97 -23.51
N ALA A 317 22.59 -1.87 -24.64
CA ALA A 317 21.12 -1.82 -24.65
C ALA A 317 20.51 -3.16 -24.20
N THR A 318 21.08 -4.30 -24.58
CA THR A 318 20.67 -5.63 -24.12
C THR A 318 20.86 -5.81 -22.61
N VAL A 319 21.93 -5.26 -22.01
CA VAL A 319 22.13 -5.31 -20.55
C VAL A 319 21.05 -4.51 -19.82
N VAL A 320 20.78 -3.27 -20.25
CA VAL A 320 19.71 -2.42 -19.68
C VAL A 320 18.34 -3.11 -19.73
N THR A 321 18.00 -3.68 -20.89
CA THR A 321 16.69 -4.29 -21.14
C THR A 321 16.55 -5.66 -20.48
N THR A 322 17.61 -6.46 -20.43
CA THR A 322 17.64 -7.74 -19.68
C THR A 322 17.43 -7.52 -18.20
N ILE A 323 18.16 -6.58 -17.56
CA ILE A 323 17.97 -6.27 -16.13
C ILE A 323 16.54 -5.80 -15.86
N THR A 324 15.99 -4.96 -16.74
CA THR A 324 14.60 -4.50 -16.64
C THR A 324 13.59 -5.64 -16.87
N GLY A 325 13.93 -6.62 -17.72
CA GLY A 325 13.17 -7.86 -17.90
C GLY A 325 13.19 -8.76 -16.66
N LEU A 326 14.31 -8.86 -15.95
CA LEU A 326 14.42 -9.57 -14.67
C LEU A 326 13.57 -8.89 -13.58
N SER A 327 13.66 -7.56 -13.45
CA SER A 327 12.82 -6.77 -12.53
C SER A 327 11.33 -6.90 -12.87
N THR A 328 10.98 -6.86 -14.17
CA THR A 328 9.60 -7.10 -14.64
C THR A 328 9.12 -8.51 -14.32
N SER A 329 9.99 -9.52 -14.43
CA SER A 329 9.70 -10.91 -14.08
C SER A 329 9.47 -11.11 -12.58
N ALA A 330 10.18 -10.35 -11.73
CA ALA A 330 9.93 -10.30 -10.30
C ALA A 330 8.54 -9.70 -9.99
N ILE A 331 8.16 -8.60 -10.65
CA ILE A 331 6.81 -8.01 -10.55
C ILE A 331 5.74 -9.01 -11.02
N ALA A 332 5.91 -9.64 -12.19
CA ALA A 332 4.94 -10.57 -12.77
C ALA A 332 4.77 -11.88 -11.97
N THR A 333 5.73 -12.22 -11.10
CA THR A 333 5.65 -13.36 -10.16
C THR A 333 5.29 -12.95 -8.73
N ASN A 334 5.03 -11.66 -8.47
CA ASN A 334 4.63 -11.16 -7.16
C ASN A 334 3.11 -11.23 -6.98
N GLY A 335 2.61 -12.40 -6.56
CA GLY A 335 1.18 -12.62 -6.33
C GLY A 335 0.36 -12.86 -7.61
N PHE A 336 -0.97 -12.97 -7.46
CA PHE A 336 -1.84 -13.43 -8.55
C PHE A 336 -2.18 -12.32 -9.55
N VAL A 337 -1.75 -12.51 -10.80
CA VAL A 337 -1.95 -11.56 -11.89
C VAL A 337 -3.40 -11.61 -12.40
N ARG A 338 -4.13 -10.49 -12.29
CA ARG A 338 -5.44 -10.29 -12.92
C ARG A 338 -5.33 -9.36 -14.13
N GLY A 339 -6.35 -9.37 -14.99
CA GLY A 339 -6.40 -8.57 -16.21
C GLY A 339 -6.50 -7.07 -15.94
N GLY A 340 -5.36 -6.39 -16.04
CA GLY A 340 -5.25 -4.93 -16.02
C GLY A 340 -3.99 -4.39 -16.73
N GLY A 341 -3.27 -5.23 -17.47
CA GLY A 341 -2.04 -4.87 -18.19
C GLY A 341 -0.83 -4.59 -17.30
N ALA A 342 0.18 -3.94 -17.87
CA ALA A 342 1.46 -3.70 -17.20
C ALA A 342 1.34 -2.70 -16.04
N TYR A 343 0.55 -1.64 -16.20
CA TYR A 343 0.33 -0.66 -15.12
C TYR A 343 -0.32 -1.30 -13.89
N TYR A 344 -1.31 -2.19 -14.04
CA TYR A 344 -1.93 -2.89 -12.91
C TYR A 344 -0.94 -3.83 -12.19
N LEU A 345 -0.10 -4.54 -12.95
CA LEU A 345 0.99 -5.35 -12.40
C LEU A 345 1.95 -4.52 -11.53
N ILE A 346 2.39 -3.37 -12.05
CA ILE A 346 3.33 -2.45 -11.40
C ILE A 346 2.68 -1.80 -10.16
N SER A 347 1.49 -1.21 -10.31
CA SER A 347 0.85 -0.41 -9.26
C SER A 347 0.39 -1.23 -8.05
N ARG A 348 -0.06 -2.48 -8.28
CA ARG A 348 -0.49 -3.40 -7.21
C ARG A 348 0.67 -4.12 -6.52
N SER A 349 1.86 -4.19 -7.15
CA SER A 349 3.05 -4.81 -6.54
C SER A 349 3.93 -3.82 -5.77
N LEU A 350 3.96 -2.55 -6.20
CA LEU A 350 4.92 -1.54 -5.73
C LEU A 350 4.26 -0.38 -4.96
N GLY A 351 2.94 -0.24 -5.07
CA GLY A 351 2.14 0.82 -4.44
C GLY A 351 1.83 1.99 -5.38
N PRO A 352 0.88 2.88 -4.99
CA PRO A 352 0.38 3.96 -5.85
C PRO A 352 1.42 5.05 -6.15
N GLU A 353 2.41 5.24 -5.29
CA GLU A 353 3.47 6.25 -5.42
C GLU A 353 4.35 5.96 -6.66
N PHE A 354 4.92 4.75 -6.74
CA PHE A 354 5.71 4.32 -7.90
C PHE A 354 4.81 3.98 -9.10
N GLY A 355 3.67 3.30 -8.88
CA GLY A 355 2.74 2.94 -9.95
C GLY A 355 2.22 4.16 -10.72
N GLY A 356 1.87 5.23 -10.02
CA GLY A 356 1.37 6.48 -10.62
C GLY A 356 2.43 7.18 -11.49
N ALA A 357 3.67 7.27 -10.99
CA ALA A 357 4.78 7.90 -11.73
C ALA A 357 5.19 7.07 -12.96
N ILE A 358 5.41 5.75 -12.78
CA ILE A 358 5.79 4.84 -13.88
C ILE A 358 4.70 4.80 -14.95
N GLY A 359 3.43 4.69 -14.56
CA GLY A 359 2.30 4.63 -15.49
C GLY A 359 2.17 5.88 -16.36
N LEU A 360 2.40 7.07 -15.80
CA LEU A 360 2.34 8.33 -16.55
C LEU A 360 3.50 8.45 -17.55
N ILE A 361 4.74 8.22 -17.11
CA ILE A 361 5.95 8.29 -17.96
C ILE A 361 5.88 7.26 -19.09
N PHE A 362 5.48 6.02 -18.79
CA PHE A 362 5.40 4.95 -19.77
C PHE A 362 4.26 5.15 -20.78
N ALA A 363 3.11 5.71 -20.37
CA ALA A 363 2.06 6.12 -21.31
C ALA A 363 2.55 7.22 -22.26
N PHE A 364 3.29 8.21 -21.76
CA PHE A 364 3.87 9.27 -22.59
C PHE A 364 4.94 8.73 -23.55
N ALA A 365 5.86 7.87 -23.09
CA ALA A 365 6.88 7.22 -23.92
C ALA A 365 6.24 6.46 -25.10
N ASN A 366 5.21 5.66 -24.83
CA ASN A 366 4.48 4.94 -25.88
C ASN A 366 3.72 5.88 -26.84
N ALA A 367 3.23 7.03 -26.37
CA ALA A 367 2.58 8.03 -27.23
C ALA A 367 3.56 8.72 -28.20
N VAL A 368 4.77 9.03 -27.75
CA VAL A 368 5.84 9.59 -28.62
C VAL A 368 6.39 8.50 -29.56
N ALA A 369 6.46 7.24 -29.12
CA ALA A 369 6.91 6.13 -29.96
C ALA A 369 6.04 5.93 -31.23
N VAL A 370 4.72 6.20 -31.15
CA VAL A 370 3.84 6.20 -32.34
C VAL A 370 4.37 7.16 -33.41
N ALA A 371 4.84 8.35 -33.03
CA ALA A 371 5.37 9.33 -33.96
C ALA A 371 6.63 8.83 -34.68
N MET A 372 7.61 8.29 -33.94
CA MET A 372 8.84 7.72 -34.52
C MET A 372 8.54 6.59 -35.51
N TYR A 373 7.64 5.67 -35.15
CA TYR A 373 7.28 4.55 -36.03
C TYR A 373 6.55 5.01 -37.30
N VAL A 374 5.70 6.05 -37.20
CA VAL A 374 5.01 6.64 -38.35
C VAL A 374 5.93 7.51 -39.22
N VAL A 375 6.89 8.24 -38.63
CA VAL A 375 7.90 9.02 -39.36
C VAL A 375 8.82 8.09 -40.16
N GLY A 376 9.34 7.01 -39.57
CA GLY A 376 10.17 6.04 -40.30
C GLY A 376 9.42 5.27 -41.40
N PHE A 377 8.10 5.08 -41.25
CA PHE A 377 7.25 4.61 -42.34
C PHE A 377 7.19 5.64 -43.47
N ALA A 378 6.88 6.90 -43.14
CA ALA A 378 6.74 7.97 -44.12
C ALA A 378 8.06 8.28 -44.86
N GLU A 379 9.20 8.25 -44.16
CA GLU A 379 10.56 8.34 -44.72
C GLU A 379 10.77 7.28 -45.83
N THR A 380 10.48 6.00 -45.53
CA THR A 380 10.58 4.90 -46.51
C THR A 380 9.65 5.10 -47.71
N VAL A 381 8.42 5.61 -47.50
CA VAL A 381 7.48 5.86 -48.60
C VAL A 381 7.94 7.03 -49.48
N VAL A 382 8.52 8.08 -48.89
CA VAL A 382 9.08 9.22 -49.65
C VAL A 382 10.32 8.82 -50.42
N GLU A 383 11.21 7.98 -49.87
CA GLU A 383 12.34 7.41 -50.60
C GLU A 383 11.87 6.61 -51.83
N LEU A 384 10.84 5.77 -51.70
CA LEU A 384 10.26 5.01 -52.82
C LEU A 384 9.54 5.90 -53.85
N LEU A 385 8.88 6.98 -53.41
CA LEU A 385 8.31 7.98 -54.33
C LEU A 385 9.42 8.74 -55.09
N LYS A 386 10.54 9.03 -54.43
CA LYS A 386 11.74 9.68 -54.99
C LYS A 386 12.43 8.79 -56.03
N GLU A 387 12.56 7.48 -55.79
CA GLU A 387 13.02 6.51 -56.79
C GLU A 387 12.13 6.49 -58.05
N HIS A 388 10.81 6.67 -57.90
CA HIS A 388 9.86 6.74 -59.01
C HIS A 388 9.62 8.15 -59.57
N SER A 389 10.30 9.19 -59.07
CA SER A 389 10.13 10.60 -59.49
C SER A 389 8.70 11.16 -59.27
N LEU A 390 8.04 10.73 -58.18
CA LEU A 390 6.66 11.06 -57.78
C LEU A 390 6.59 11.95 -56.52
N LEU A 391 7.57 12.82 -56.30
CA LEU A 391 7.55 13.81 -55.21
C LEU A 391 6.37 14.79 -55.37
N MET A 392 5.71 15.14 -54.27
CA MET A 392 4.51 15.98 -54.27
C MET A 392 4.82 17.45 -53.98
N ILE A 393 5.67 17.73 -52.98
CA ILE A 393 6.10 19.08 -52.60
C ILE A 393 7.60 19.10 -52.32
N ASP A 394 8.01 18.67 -51.12
CA ASP A 394 9.40 18.62 -50.66
C ASP A 394 9.57 17.37 -49.78
N GLU A 395 10.76 16.77 -49.74
CA GLU A 395 11.05 15.55 -48.98
C GLU A 395 10.60 15.61 -47.51
N LEU A 396 10.94 16.68 -46.77
CA LEU A 396 10.50 16.88 -45.38
C LEU A 396 9.00 17.16 -45.23
N ASN A 397 8.36 17.75 -46.24
CA ASN A 397 6.93 18.08 -46.19
C ASN A 397 6.06 16.89 -46.59
N ASP A 398 6.52 16.07 -47.53
CA ASP A 398 5.88 14.82 -47.93
C ASP A 398 5.93 13.80 -46.78
N ILE A 399 7.03 13.74 -46.00
CA ILE A 399 7.11 12.96 -44.75
C ILE A 399 6.03 13.40 -43.75
N ARG A 400 5.83 14.72 -43.55
CA ARG A 400 4.78 15.26 -42.66
C ARG A 400 3.38 14.88 -43.14
N ILE A 401 3.12 15.00 -44.44
CA ILE A 401 1.81 14.72 -45.06
C ILE A 401 1.48 13.22 -44.96
N ILE A 402 2.40 12.35 -45.40
CA ILE A 402 2.22 10.89 -45.36
C ILE A 402 2.13 10.40 -43.91
N GLY A 403 2.94 10.94 -42.99
CA GLY A 403 2.85 10.65 -41.57
C GLY A 403 1.49 11.04 -40.97
N ALA A 404 0.99 12.24 -41.26
CA ALA A 404 -0.31 12.71 -40.79
C ALA A 404 -1.47 11.85 -41.32
N ILE A 405 -1.46 11.47 -42.60
CA ILE A 405 -2.44 10.56 -43.20
C ILE A 405 -2.37 9.18 -42.52
N THR A 406 -1.17 8.65 -42.35
CA THR A 406 -0.94 7.31 -41.76
C THR A 406 -1.42 7.23 -40.31
N VAL A 407 -1.13 8.23 -39.47
CA VAL A 407 -1.59 8.21 -38.07
C VAL A 407 -3.11 8.36 -37.93
N VAL A 408 -3.79 9.05 -38.86
CA VAL A 408 -5.26 9.08 -38.95
C VAL A 408 -5.83 7.71 -39.32
N ILE A 409 -5.22 7.00 -40.28
CA ILE A 409 -5.64 5.65 -40.67
C ILE A 409 -5.43 4.65 -39.51
N LEU A 410 -4.26 4.69 -38.86
CA LEU A 410 -3.97 3.84 -37.69
C LEU A 410 -4.92 4.12 -36.52
N LEU A 411 -5.29 5.38 -36.28
CA LEU A 411 -6.33 5.74 -35.30
C LEU A 411 -7.66 5.08 -35.66
N GLY A 412 -8.10 5.17 -36.93
CA GLY A 412 -9.31 4.51 -37.41
C GLY A 412 -9.31 2.99 -37.17
N ILE A 413 -8.20 2.32 -37.47
CA ILE A 413 -8.01 0.88 -37.22
C ILE A 413 -8.10 0.56 -35.72
N SER A 414 -7.43 1.36 -34.87
CA SER A 414 -7.44 1.14 -33.41
C SER A 414 -8.84 1.28 -32.78
N VAL A 415 -9.68 2.16 -33.33
CA VAL A 415 -11.07 2.37 -32.88
C VAL A 415 -12.01 1.29 -33.45
N ALA A 416 -11.70 0.70 -34.60
CA ALA A 416 -12.52 -0.35 -35.23
C ALA A 416 -12.47 -1.70 -34.48
N GLY A 417 -11.37 -2.03 -33.79
CA GLY A 417 -11.37 -3.05 -32.73
C GLY A 417 -10.17 -4.01 -32.66
N MET A 418 -9.83 -4.37 -31.41
CA MET A 418 -8.71 -5.25 -31.02
C MET A 418 -8.61 -6.60 -31.77
N GLU A 419 -9.72 -7.18 -32.22
CA GLU A 419 -9.71 -8.49 -32.88
C GLU A 419 -9.01 -8.48 -34.24
N TRP A 420 -9.06 -7.36 -34.95
CA TRP A 420 -8.40 -7.19 -36.24
C TRP A 420 -6.89 -6.94 -36.05
N GLU A 421 -6.51 -6.15 -35.04
CA GLU A 421 -5.11 -5.94 -34.61
C GLU A 421 -4.41 -7.28 -34.32
N ALA A 422 -5.03 -8.14 -33.50
CA ALA A 422 -4.44 -9.43 -33.09
C ALA A 422 -4.35 -10.46 -34.23
N LYS A 423 -5.12 -10.31 -35.31
CA LYS A 423 -5.00 -11.11 -36.53
C LYS A 423 -3.91 -10.55 -37.46
N ALA A 424 -3.92 -9.22 -37.67
CA ALA A 424 -2.95 -8.53 -38.53
C ALA A 424 -1.50 -8.74 -38.06
N GLN A 425 -1.24 -8.62 -36.74
CA GLN A 425 0.11 -8.82 -36.17
C GLN A 425 0.77 -10.17 -36.55
N ILE A 426 -0.01 -11.24 -36.76
CA ILE A 426 0.54 -12.54 -37.16
C ILE A 426 0.99 -12.52 -38.63
N VAL A 427 0.21 -11.91 -39.51
CA VAL A 427 0.55 -11.74 -40.93
C VAL A 427 1.77 -10.83 -41.07
N LEU A 428 1.80 -9.74 -40.32
CA LEU A 428 2.93 -8.80 -40.27
C LEU A 428 4.22 -9.49 -39.78
N LEU A 429 4.16 -10.34 -38.75
CA LEU A 429 5.32 -11.14 -38.30
C LEU A 429 5.88 -12.02 -39.42
N VAL A 430 5.02 -12.69 -40.21
CA VAL A 430 5.47 -13.56 -41.30
C VAL A 430 6.21 -12.76 -42.38
N ILE A 431 5.66 -11.61 -42.78
CA ILE A 431 6.31 -10.70 -43.74
C ILE A 431 7.67 -10.21 -43.20
N LEU A 432 7.74 -9.84 -41.92
CA LEU A 432 8.96 -9.36 -41.27
C LEU A 432 10.05 -10.45 -41.18
N LEU A 433 9.68 -11.69 -40.84
CA LEU A 433 10.61 -12.82 -40.83
C LEU A 433 11.11 -13.18 -42.24
N LEU A 434 10.26 -13.10 -43.26
CA LEU A 434 10.65 -13.29 -44.66
C LEU A 434 11.61 -12.20 -45.15
N ALA A 435 11.39 -10.94 -44.77
CA ALA A 435 12.30 -9.84 -45.08
C ALA A 435 13.68 -10.00 -44.42
N ILE A 436 13.74 -10.42 -43.15
CA ILE A 436 15.01 -10.72 -42.47
C ILE A 436 15.75 -11.88 -43.16
N ALA A 437 15.01 -12.91 -43.62
CA ALA A 437 15.59 -14.03 -44.36
C ALA A 437 16.12 -13.60 -45.75
N ASP A 438 15.37 -12.79 -46.51
CA ASP A 438 15.78 -12.30 -47.84
C ASP A 438 16.99 -11.35 -47.79
N PHE A 439 17.10 -10.55 -46.73
CA PHE A 439 18.33 -9.78 -46.47
C PHE A 439 19.53 -10.71 -46.27
N ILE A 440 19.42 -11.71 -45.39
CA ILE A 440 20.50 -12.66 -45.10
C ILE A 440 20.87 -13.49 -46.34
N ILE A 441 19.90 -13.93 -47.14
CA ILE A 441 20.17 -14.66 -48.39
C ILE A 441 20.85 -13.74 -49.41
N GLY A 442 20.41 -12.47 -49.49
CA GLY A 442 20.99 -11.45 -50.36
C GLY A 442 22.48 -11.18 -50.11
N THR A 443 22.96 -11.19 -48.86
CA THR A 443 24.40 -10.98 -48.58
C THR A 443 25.31 -12.02 -49.22
N PHE A 444 24.81 -13.24 -49.47
CA PHE A 444 25.56 -14.33 -50.12
C PHE A 444 25.48 -14.31 -51.65
N ILE A 445 24.69 -13.44 -52.27
CA ILE A 445 24.49 -13.39 -53.73
C ILE A 445 25.17 -12.14 -54.32
N PRO A 446 26.45 -12.21 -54.73
CA PRO A 446 27.11 -11.09 -55.39
C PRO A 446 26.49 -10.82 -56.77
N LEU A 447 26.07 -9.57 -57.00
CA LEU A 447 25.52 -9.09 -58.26
C LEU A 447 26.36 -7.92 -58.77
N GLU A 448 26.85 -8.00 -60.01
CA GLU A 448 27.70 -6.96 -60.63
C GLU A 448 27.05 -5.57 -60.60
N SER A 449 25.74 -5.49 -60.80
CA SER A 449 24.94 -4.26 -60.74
C SER A 449 24.88 -3.59 -59.36
N LYS A 450 25.31 -4.29 -58.29
CA LYS A 450 25.34 -3.76 -56.92
C LYS A 450 26.74 -3.27 -56.48
N LYS A 451 27.82 -3.67 -57.16
CA LYS A 451 29.20 -3.24 -56.82
C LYS A 451 29.39 -1.72 -56.87
N PRO A 452 28.89 -0.97 -57.87
CA PRO A 452 28.98 0.51 -57.89
C PRO A 452 28.29 1.17 -56.69
N LYS A 453 27.28 0.52 -56.09
CA LYS A 453 26.57 0.99 -54.88
C LYS A 453 27.26 0.58 -53.57
N GLY A 454 28.43 -0.05 -53.66
CA GLY A 454 29.29 -0.39 -52.51
C GLY A 454 29.13 -1.81 -51.95
N PHE A 455 28.33 -2.69 -52.55
CA PHE A 455 28.15 -4.08 -52.09
C PHE A 455 29.04 -5.07 -52.83
N PHE A 456 29.87 -5.82 -52.10
CA PHE A 456 30.87 -6.75 -52.63
C PHE A 456 30.74 -8.19 -52.09
N SER A 457 29.66 -8.47 -51.34
CA SER A 457 29.54 -9.66 -50.46
C SER A 457 30.68 -9.75 -49.43
N TYR A 458 30.77 -10.85 -48.68
CA TYR A 458 31.67 -11.00 -47.55
C TYR A 458 33.15 -10.88 -47.98
N LYS A 459 33.84 -9.81 -47.54
CA LYS A 459 35.26 -9.56 -47.83
C LYS A 459 36.07 -9.25 -46.57
N PRO A 460 37.27 -9.83 -46.40
CA PRO A 460 38.10 -9.57 -45.23
C PRO A 460 38.67 -8.15 -45.21
N GLU A 461 38.92 -7.53 -46.37
CA GLU A 461 39.36 -6.13 -46.42
C GLU A 461 38.29 -5.18 -45.88
N ILE A 462 37.03 -5.34 -46.35
CA ILE A 462 35.89 -4.52 -45.94
C ILE A 462 35.59 -4.71 -44.44
N PHE A 463 35.61 -5.96 -43.95
CA PHE A 463 35.43 -6.24 -42.52
C PHE A 463 36.48 -5.53 -41.65
N ASN A 464 37.75 -5.51 -42.08
CA ASN A 464 38.83 -4.87 -41.33
C ASN A 464 38.73 -3.33 -41.37
N GLU A 465 38.37 -2.73 -42.51
CA GLU A 465 38.18 -1.28 -42.65
C GLU A 465 36.98 -0.78 -41.83
N ASN A 466 35.87 -1.52 -41.85
CA ASN A 466 34.66 -1.23 -41.07
C ASN A 466 34.77 -1.63 -39.59
N PHE A 467 35.86 -2.22 -39.12
CA PHE A 467 35.95 -2.71 -37.74
C PHE A 467 36.02 -1.58 -36.70
N GLY A 468 36.81 -0.54 -36.99
CA GLY A 468 36.96 0.64 -36.14
C GLY A 468 35.94 1.76 -36.45
N PRO A 469 35.70 2.70 -35.52
CA PRO A 469 34.78 3.82 -35.71
C PRO A 469 35.30 4.88 -36.69
N ASP A 470 34.37 5.55 -37.36
CA ASP A 470 34.57 6.76 -38.16
C ASP A 470 33.34 7.67 -37.93
N PHE A 471 33.40 8.52 -36.92
CA PHE A 471 32.28 9.38 -36.52
C PHE A 471 32.30 10.68 -37.35
N ARG A 472 31.22 10.93 -38.10
CA ARG A 472 31.02 12.12 -38.95
C ARG A 472 29.83 12.96 -38.43
N GLU A 473 29.67 14.18 -38.93
CA GLU A 473 28.49 15.03 -38.70
C GLU A 473 28.17 15.34 -37.21
N GLU A 474 29.21 15.59 -36.40
CA GLU A 474 29.14 15.80 -34.93
C GLU A 474 28.59 14.61 -34.11
N GLU A 475 28.35 13.45 -34.74
CA GLU A 475 27.90 12.25 -34.03
C GLU A 475 28.95 11.67 -33.08
N THR A 476 28.48 10.96 -32.06
CA THR A 476 29.29 10.37 -30.99
C THR A 476 28.77 8.99 -30.61
N PHE A 477 29.57 8.21 -29.88
CA PHE A 477 29.14 6.91 -29.35
C PHE A 477 27.79 6.97 -28.59
N PHE A 478 27.53 8.03 -27.82
CA PHE A 478 26.31 8.14 -27.02
C PHE A 478 25.09 8.69 -27.78
N SER A 479 25.27 9.51 -28.81
CA SER A 479 24.17 9.91 -29.70
C SER A 479 23.78 8.76 -30.66
N VAL A 480 24.76 8.04 -31.21
CA VAL A 480 24.51 6.78 -31.95
C VAL A 480 23.82 5.74 -31.06
N PHE A 481 24.21 5.61 -29.78
CA PHE A 481 23.45 4.80 -28.81
C PHE A 481 22.03 5.34 -28.57
N ALA A 482 21.83 6.65 -28.48
CA ALA A 482 20.50 7.26 -28.27
C ALA A 482 19.55 7.03 -29.45
N ILE A 483 20.09 6.93 -30.68
CA ILE A 483 19.37 6.56 -31.90
C ILE A 483 19.12 5.04 -31.95
N PHE A 484 20.06 4.20 -31.51
CA PHE A 484 19.83 2.74 -31.46
C PHE A 484 18.84 2.32 -30.37
N PHE A 485 18.90 2.90 -29.17
CA PHE A 485 18.22 2.37 -27.98
C PHE A 485 16.70 2.12 -28.13
N PRO A 486 15.90 2.90 -28.90
CA PRO A 486 14.50 2.59 -29.14
C PRO A 486 14.28 1.19 -29.76
N ALA A 487 15.24 0.69 -30.56
CA ALA A 487 15.26 -0.65 -31.15
C ALA A 487 15.40 -1.78 -30.12
N ALA A 488 15.73 -1.47 -28.86
CA ALA A 488 15.77 -2.42 -27.75
C ALA A 488 14.57 -2.27 -26.79
N THR A 489 13.68 -1.29 -27.02
CA THR A 489 12.51 -1.04 -26.16
C THR A 489 11.38 -2.05 -26.44
N GLY A 490 10.13 -1.75 -26.08
CA GLY A 490 9.00 -2.66 -26.35
C GLY A 490 8.91 -3.93 -25.48
N ILE A 491 9.91 -4.24 -24.64
CA ILE A 491 9.97 -5.46 -23.78
C ILE A 491 8.77 -5.68 -22.84
N LEU A 492 7.99 -4.63 -22.58
CA LEU A 492 6.77 -4.64 -21.78
C LEU A 492 5.49 -4.97 -22.58
N ALA A 493 5.58 -5.19 -23.90
CA ALA A 493 4.43 -5.49 -24.77
C ALA A 493 3.64 -6.72 -24.31
N GLY A 494 4.32 -7.80 -23.93
CA GLY A 494 3.67 -9.00 -23.39
C GLY A 494 3.05 -8.80 -21.99
N ALA A 495 3.55 -7.86 -21.20
CA ALA A 495 2.96 -7.49 -19.90
C ALA A 495 1.70 -6.62 -20.06
N ASN A 496 1.58 -5.87 -21.17
CA ASN A 496 0.41 -5.03 -21.44
C ASN A 496 -0.90 -5.83 -21.63
N ILE A 497 -0.83 -7.11 -22.05
CA ILE A 497 -1.99 -8.00 -22.16
C ILE A 497 -2.02 -9.11 -21.10
N SER A 498 -1.54 -8.81 -19.89
CA SER A 498 -1.53 -9.74 -18.75
C SER A 498 -2.89 -10.35 -18.36
N GLY A 499 -4.02 -9.81 -18.85
CA GLY A 499 -5.36 -10.40 -18.67
C GLY A 499 -5.72 -11.51 -19.67
N ASP A 500 -5.19 -11.41 -20.89
CA ASP A 500 -5.57 -12.27 -22.02
C ASP A 500 -4.70 -13.54 -22.10
N LEU A 501 -3.67 -13.64 -21.24
CA LEU A 501 -2.81 -14.81 -21.11
C LEU A 501 -3.49 -15.93 -20.31
N ALA A 502 -3.15 -17.17 -20.66
CA ALA A 502 -3.58 -18.37 -19.93
C ALA A 502 -2.99 -18.44 -18.51
N ASP A 503 -1.67 -18.26 -18.41
CA ASP A 503 -0.91 -18.11 -17.17
C ASP A 503 0.09 -16.95 -17.33
N PRO A 504 -0.16 -15.77 -16.75
CA PRO A 504 0.77 -14.64 -16.85
C PRO A 504 2.08 -14.85 -16.09
N GLN A 505 2.08 -15.61 -14.99
CA GLN A 505 3.22 -15.72 -14.07
C GLN A 505 4.38 -16.48 -14.71
N SER A 506 4.13 -17.56 -15.44
CA SER A 506 5.19 -18.25 -16.19
C SER A 506 5.33 -17.76 -17.64
N ALA A 507 4.29 -17.18 -18.25
CA ALA A 507 4.38 -16.69 -19.63
C ALA A 507 5.25 -15.43 -19.78
N ILE A 508 5.08 -14.43 -18.92
CA ILE A 508 5.76 -13.13 -19.06
C ILE A 508 7.30 -13.30 -18.95
N PRO A 509 7.86 -13.98 -17.93
CA PRO A 509 9.32 -14.16 -17.83
C PRO A 509 9.91 -14.95 -19.00
N LYS A 510 9.25 -16.04 -19.42
CA LYS A 510 9.72 -16.87 -20.54
C LYS A 510 9.71 -16.10 -21.87
N GLY A 511 8.59 -15.46 -22.19
CA GLY A 511 8.42 -14.77 -23.47
C GLY A 511 9.26 -13.51 -23.59
N THR A 512 9.33 -12.66 -22.56
CA THR A 512 10.11 -11.41 -22.63
C THR A 512 11.62 -11.67 -22.63
N LEU A 513 12.15 -12.56 -21.80
CA LEU A 513 13.60 -12.83 -21.79
C LEU A 513 14.07 -13.56 -23.06
N LEU A 514 13.27 -14.49 -23.59
CA LEU A 514 13.59 -15.15 -24.86
C LEU A 514 13.46 -14.18 -26.05
N ALA A 515 12.50 -13.25 -26.04
CA ALA A 515 12.40 -12.21 -27.06
C ALA A 515 13.68 -11.36 -27.10
N ILE A 516 14.11 -10.82 -25.96
CA ILE A 516 15.33 -9.98 -25.84
C ILE A 516 16.57 -10.73 -26.38
N LEU A 517 16.69 -12.03 -26.07
CA LEU A 517 17.80 -12.85 -26.57
C LEU A 517 17.75 -13.02 -28.10
N ILE A 518 16.60 -13.41 -28.66
CA ILE A 518 16.44 -13.61 -30.10
C ILE A 518 16.68 -12.31 -30.88
N THR A 519 16.10 -11.19 -30.43
CA THR A 519 16.28 -9.91 -31.11
C THR A 519 17.72 -9.41 -31.02
N THR A 520 18.40 -9.56 -29.87
CA THR A 520 19.83 -9.23 -29.72
C THR A 520 20.68 -10.02 -30.71
N VAL A 521 20.47 -11.34 -30.82
CA VAL A 521 21.23 -12.19 -31.74
C VAL A 521 21.02 -11.77 -33.20
N VAL A 522 19.78 -11.41 -33.58
CA VAL A 522 19.47 -10.88 -34.92
C VAL A 522 20.13 -9.50 -35.15
N TYR A 523 20.10 -8.58 -34.18
CA TYR A 523 20.75 -7.28 -34.30
C TYR A 523 22.27 -7.40 -34.47
N VAL A 524 22.94 -8.24 -33.67
CA VAL A 524 24.39 -8.50 -33.81
C VAL A 524 24.70 -9.17 -35.15
N GLY A 525 23.91 -10.17 -35.56
CA GLY A 525 24.09 -10.87 -36.83
C GLY A 525 23.96 -9.95 -38.04
N ILE A 526 22.91 -9.11 -38.08
CA ILE A 526 22.71 -8.13 -39.16
C ILE A 526 23.84 -7.09 -39.16
N ALA A 527 24.19 -6.52 -37.99
CA ALA A 527 25.24 -5.52 -37.88
C ALA A 527 26.61 -6.03 -38.37
N VAL A 528 27.01 -7.25 -37.98
CA VAL A 528 28.24 -7.88 -38.47
C VAL A 528 28.16 -8.18 -39.97
N SER A 529 27.01 -8.67 -40.46
CA SER A 529 26.87 -9.01 -41.89
C SER A 529 26.91 -7.80 -42.82
N VAL A 530 26.29 -6.68 -42.46
CA VAL A 530 26.25 -5.48 -43.31
C VAL A 530 27.62 -4.80 -43.35
N GLY A 531 28.31 -4.73 -42.21
CA GLY A 531 29.69 -4.23 -42.13
C GLY A 531 30.74 -5.13 -42.79
N ALA A 532 30.47 -6.43 -42.98
CA ALA A 532 31.36 -7.34 -43.70
C ALA A 532 31.17 -7.32 -45.23
N CYS A 533 30.10 -6.68 -45.73
CA CYS A 533 29.64 -6.81 -47.12
C CYS A 533 29.56 -5.48 -47.90
N VAL A 534 29.53 -4.34 -47.21
CA VAL A 534 29.29 -3.01 -47.80
C VAL A 534 30.36 -2.02 -47.32
N VAL A 535 30.91 -1.21 -48.22
CA VAL A 535 31.85 -0.13 -47.87
C VAL A 535 31.15 1.10 -47.27
N ARG A 536 31.89 1.97 -46.56
CA ARG A 536 31.34 3.20 -45.94
C ARG A 536 30.69 4.14 -46.93
N ASP A 537 31.39 4.40 -48.03
CA ASP A 537 31.03 5.37 -49.05
C ASP A 537 31.10 4.73 -50.45
N ALA A 538 30.15 5.07 -51.31
CA ALA A 538 30.16 4.66 -52.72
C ALA A 538 29.45 5.71 -53.59
N THR A 539 29.95 5.91 -54.81
CA THR A 539 29.44 6.90 -55.77
C THR A 539 28.18 6.45 -56.49
N GLY A 540 28.00 5.13 -56.69
CA GLY A 540 26.95 4.57 -57.54
C GLY A 540 27.31 4.50 -59.04
N ASN A 541 28.49 4.98 -59.44
CA ASN A 541 28.90 5.09 -60.84
C ASN A 541 29.73 3.87 -61.31
N ILE A 542 29.50 3.43 -62.54
CA ILE A 542 30.19 2.27 -63.15
C ILE A 542 31.58 2.68 -63.67
N ASN A 543 31.76 3.95 -64.04
CA ASN A 543 33.01 4.45 -64.64
C ASN A 543 34.16 4.56 -63.63
N ASP A 544 33.90 4.41 -62.32
CA ASP A 544 34.88 4.57 -61.24
C ASP A 544 35.67 3.26 -61.02
N THR A 545 35.90 2.50 -62.09
CA THR A 545 36.58 1.19 -62.08
C THR A 545 38.05 1.33 -62.45
N ILE A 546 38.93 0.72 -61.65
CA ILE A 546 40.38 0.84 -61.81
C ILE A 546 40.85 -0.16 -62.88
N VAL A 547 41.31 0.37 -64.03
CA VAL A 547 41.71 -0.43 -65.20
C VAL A 547 43.18 -0.89 -65.15
N THR A 548 43.98 -0.44 -64.17
CA THR A 548 45.41 -0.77 -64.05
C THR A 548 45.83 -1.02 -62.61
N GLU A 549 46.41 -2.19 -62.33
CA GLU A 549 46.83 -2.67 -61.00
C GLU A 549 47.99 -1.89 -60.34
N LEU A 550 48.38 -0.72 -60.86
CA LEU A 550 49.65 -0.05 -60.55
C LEU A 550 49.52 1.24 -59.71
N THR A 551 48.44 1.37 -58.93
CA THR A 551 48.24 2.43 -57.94
C THR A 551 48.33 1.89 -56.51
N ASN A 552 48.90 2.68 -55.58
CA ASN A 552 49.07 2.28 -54.17
C ASN A 552 47.73 2.32 -53.41
N CYS A 553 46.90 1.29 -53.57
CA CYS A 553 45.59 1.19 -52.93
C CYS A 553 45.64 1.11 -51.39
N THR A 554 45.17 2.16 -50.73
CA THR A 554 44.97 2.21 -49.26
C THR A 554 43.66 1.53 -48.85
N SER A 555 42.53 1.95 -49.43
CA SER A 555 41.18 1.46 -49.13
C SER A 555 40.88 0.05 -49.65
N ALA A 556 39.90 -0.61 -49.04
CA ALA A 556 39.38 -1.91 -49.45
C ALA A 556 38.66 -1.85 -50.81
N ALA A 557 37.97 -0.74 -51.13
CA ALA A 557 37.35 -0.54 -52.44
C ALA A 557 38.38 -0.57 -53.58
N CYS A 558 39.52 0.12 -53.39
CA CYS A 558 40.59 0.18 -54.37
C CYS A 558 41.20 -1.22 -54.62
N LYS A 559 41.37 -2.03 -53.57
CA LYS A 559 41.78 -3.45 -53.66
C LYS A 559 40.76 -4.36 -54.35
N LEU A 560 39.52 -3.90 -54.52
CA LEU A 560 38.44 -4.58 -55.24
C LEU A 560 38.17 -3.95 -56.62
N ASN A 561 39.11 -3.15 -57.13
CA ASN A 561 39.12 -2.46 -58.43
C ASN A 561 38.09 -1.32 -58.58
N PHE A 562 37.67 -0.66 -57.50
CA PHE A 562 36.82 0.54 -57.53
C PHE A 562 37.48 1.72 -56.78
N ASP A 563 37.52 2.89 -57.39
CA ASP A 563 38.03 4.11 -56.74
C ASP A 563 36.89 5.01 -56.27
N PHE A 564 36.62 4.99 -54.95
CA PHE A 564 35.64 5.87 -54.32
C PHE A 564 36.28 7.09 -53.62
N SER A 565 37.55 7.42 -53.91
CA SER A 565 38.26 8.56 -53.27
C SER A 565 37.58 9.92 -53.50
N TYR A 566 36.73 10.02 -54.54
CA TYR A 566 35.84 11.17 -54.76
C TYR A 566 34.96 11.50 -53.53
N CYS A 567 34.55 10.47 -52.77
CA CYS A 567 33.71 10.62 -51.58
C CYS A 567 34.42 11.28 -50.38
N GLU A 568 35.75 11.37 -50.38
CA GLU A 568 36.48 12.13 -49.35
C GLU A 568 36.32 13.66 -49.52
N SER A 569 36.01 14.11 -50.75
CA SER A 569 35.93 15.53 -51.12
C SER A 569 34.51 16.03 -51.38
N ASN A 570 33.57 15.14 -51.68
CA ASN A 570 32.18 15.47 -52.04
C ASN A 570 31.21 14.47 -51.41
N PRO A 571 29.98 14.87 -51.03
CA PRO A 571 28.98 13.96 -50.49
C PRO A 571 28.58 12.90 -51.54
N CYS A 572 28.72 11.63 -51.18
CA CYS A 572 28.32 10.49 -52.01
C CYS A 572 26.88 10.04 -51.72
N SER A 573 26.28 9.25 -52.60
CA SER A 573 24.85 8.87 -52.52
C SER A 573 24.60 7.40 -52.11
N TYR A 574 25.66 6.61 -51.94
CA TYR A 574 25.62 5.20 -51.56
C TYR A 574 26.73 4.86 -50.54
N GLY A 575 26.77 3.59 -50.12
CA GLY A 575 27.58 3.14 -48.98
C GLY A 575 26.82 3.16 -47.64
N LEU A 576 27.39 2.55 -46.60
CA LEU A 576 26.80 2.42 -45.26
C LEU A 576 26.39 3.76 -44.61
N MET A 577 27.12 4.84 -44.90
CA MET A 577 26.92 6.14 -44.23
C MET A 577 25.90 7.02 -44.94
N ASN A 578 25.89 7.03 -46.28
CA ASN A 578 25.12 8.00 -47.05
C ASN A 578 23.71 7.53 -47.45
N ASN A 579 23.40 6.23 -47.29
CA ASN A 579 22.16 5.64 -47.79
C ASN A 579 21.50 4.73 -46.73
N PHE A 580 20.33 5.15 -46.26
CA PHE A 580 19.58 4.43 -45.23
C PHE A 580 18.95 3.12 -45.74
N GLN A 581 18.68 3.02 -47.04
CA GLN A 581 18.09 1.84 -47.70
C GLN A 581 19.13 0.78 -48.14
N VAL A 582 20.36 0.81 -47.59
CA VAL A 582 21.40 -0.21 -47.84
C VAL A 582 20.90 -1.64 -47.64
N MET A 583 19.99 -1.91 -46.69
CA MET A 583 19.45 -3.27 -46.51
C MET A 583 18.56 -3.71 -47.68
N SER A 584 17.76 -2.79 -48.23
CA SER A 584 16.99 -3.03 -49.45
C SER A 584 17.92 -3.28 -50.63
N MET A 585 18.97 -2.45 -50.78
CA MET A 585 20.00 -2.59 -51.82
C MET A 585 20.78 -3.92 -51.75
N VAL A 586 21.10 -4.43 -50.56
CA VAL A 586 21.82 -5.69 -50.37
C VAL A 586 20.94 -6.94 -50.60
N SER A 587 19.66 -6.88 -50.23
CA SER A 587 18.73 -8.03 -50.23
C SER A 587 18.52 -8.74 -51.58
N GLY A 588 17.99 -9.97 -51.53
CA GLY A 588 17.66 -10.75 -52.73
C GLY A 588 16.55 -10.11 -53.57
N PHE A 589 15.50 -9.62 -52.92
CA PHE A 589 14.35 -9.00 -53.56
C PHE A 589 13.87 -7.75 -52.79
N ALA A 590 14.48 -6.60 -53.10
CA ALA A 590 14.26 -5.30 -52.46
C ALA A 590 12.78 -4.95 -52.07
N PRO A 591 11.75 -5.19 -52.91
CA PRO A 591 10.35 -4.90 -52.52
C PRO A 591 9.86 -5.68 -51.29
N LEU A 592 10.43 -6.85 -50.99
CA LEU A 592 10.13 -7.62 -49.77
C LEU A 592 10.77 -6.98 -48.53
N ILE A 593 11.93 -6.31 -48.65
CA ILE A 593 12.47 -5.49 -47.56
C ILE A 593 11.56 -4.28 -47.32
N SER A 594 11.12 -3.57 -48.36
CA SER A 594 10.16 -2.46 -48.22
C SER A 594 8.85 -2.91 -47.55
N ALA A 595 8.32 -4.08 -47.92
CA ALA A 595 7.17 -4.69 -47.24
C ALA A 595 7.48 -5.09 -45.78
N GLY A 596 8.70 -5.56 -45.49
CA GLY A 596 9.20 -5.83 -44.13
C GLY A 596 9.30 -4.57 -43.27
N ILE A 597 9.75 -3.45 -43.84
CA ILE A 597 9.80 -2.14 -43.18
C ILE A 597 8.37 -1.66 -42.89
N PHE A 598 7.47 -1.67 -43.87
CA PHE A 598 6.06 -1.32 -43.67
C PHE A 598 5.41 -2.20 -42.60
N SER A 599 5.76 -3.48 -42.56
CA SER A 599 5.29 -4.42 -41.54
C SER A 599 5.75 -4.02 -40.13
N ALA A 600 7.06 -3.86 -39.93
CA ALA A 600 7.70 -3.51 -38.66
C ALA A 600 7.24 -2.15 -38.10
N THR A 601 7.12 -1.15 -38.99
CA THR A 601 6.74 0.22 -38.61
C THR A 601 5.26 0.29 -38.22
N LEU A 602 4.36 -0.22 -39.07
CA LEU A 602 2.92 -0.17 -38.80
C LEU A 602 2.50 -1.08 -37.63
N SER A 603 3.13 -2.24 -37.42
CA SER A 603 2.85 -3.09 -36.25
C SER A 603 3.23 -2.39 -34.94
N SER A 604 4.42 -1.79 -34.90
CA SER A 604 4.96 -1.11 -33.72
C SER A 604 4.19 0.18 -33.40
N ALA A 605 3.80 0.95 -34.43
CA ALA A 605 2.94 2.12 -34.30
C ALA A 605 1.57 1.74 -33.73
N LEU A 606 0.89 0.74 -34.32
CA LEU A 606 -0.44 0.32 -33.89
C LEU A 606 -0.44 -0.23 -32.45
N ALA A 607 0.53 -1.07 -32.10
CA ALA A 607 0.65 -1.61 -30.75
C ALA A 607 0.92 -0.52 -29.69
N SER A 608 1.74 0.50 -30.03
CA SER A 608 2.00 1.65 -29.15
C SER A 608 0.76 2.54 -28.99
N LEU A 609 0.03 2.77 -30.09
CA LEU A 609 -1.20 3.56 -30.14
C LEU A 609 -2.36 2.94 -29.35
N VAL A 610 -2.42 1.61 -29.26
CA VAL A 610 -3.38 0.89 -28.38
C VAL A 610 -2.88 0.83 -26.93
N SER A 611 -1.56 0.77 -26.70
CA SER A 611 -0.97 0.67 -25.36
C SER A 611 -1.15 1.95 -24.52
N ALA A 612 -0.74 3.10 -25.04
CA ALA A 612 -0.72 4.37 -24.28
C ALA A 612 -2.11 4.77 -23.72
N PRO A 613 -3.21 4.75 -24.50
CA PRO A 613 -4.55 5.06 -23.99
C PRO A 613 -5.02 4.13 -22.89
N LYS A 614 -4.71 2.83 -22.96
CA LYS A 614 -5.20 1.82 -22.01
C LYS A 614 -4.45 1.90 -20.68
N ILE A 615 -3.16 2.17 -20.71
CA ILE A 615 -2.35 2.49 -19.53
C ILE A 615 -2.88 3.78 -18.86
N PHE A 616 -3.09 4.84 -19.66
CA PHE A 616 -3.56 6.13 -19.15
C PHE A 616 -4.98 6.03 -18.55
N GLN A 617 -5.89 5.29 -19.19
CA GLN A 617 -7.24 5.05 -18.67
C GLN A 617 -7.21 4.28 -17.34
N ALA A 618 -6.36 3.25 -17.21
CA ALA A 618 -6.21 2.49 -15.97
C ALA A 618 -5.68 3.37 -14.83
N LEU A 619 -4.66 4.19 -15.09
CA LEU A 619 -4.15 5.20 -14.15
C LEU A 619 -5.22 6.19 -13.70
N CYS A 620 -6.08 6.64 -14.63
CA CYS A 620 -7.17 7.57 -14.32
C CYS A 620 -8.32 6.92 -13.53
N LYS A 621 -8.62 5.64 -13.77
CA LYS A 621 -9.64 4.87 -13.02
C LYS A 621 -9.29 4.71 -11.54
N ASP A 622 -8.00 4.62 -11.20
CA ASP A 622 -7.52 4.56 -9.82
C ASP A 622 -7.53 5.94 -9.09
N ASN A 623 -7.92 7.04 -9.76
CA ASN A 623 -8.09 8.39 -9.19
C ASN A 623 -6.86 8.99 -8.45
N ILE A 624 -5.66 8.48 -8.72
CA ILE A 624 -4.38 8.97 -8.15
C ILE A 624 -4.23 10.47 -8.44
N TYR A 625 -4.29 10.84 -9.73
CA TYR A 625 -4.26 12.22 -10.22
C TYR A 625 -5.69 12.69 -10.55
N PRO A 626 -6.33 13.54 -9.72
CA PRO A 626 -7.74 13.91 -9.90
C PRO A 626 -7.97 14.77 -11.16
N ALA A 627 -6.95 15.51 -11.60
CA ALA A 627 -7.01 16.34 -12.82
C ALA A 627 -7.31 15.52 -14.09
N PHE A 628 -6.94 14.23 -14.12
CA PHE A 628 -7.12 13.37 -15.29
C PHE A 628 -8.38 12.48 -15.21
N GLN A 629 -9.24 12.65 -14.20
CA GLN A 629 -10.46 11.85 -14.02
C GLN A 629 -11.38 11.88 -15.26
N MET A 630 -11.33 12.95 -16.07
CA MET A 630 -12.03 13.04 -17.37
C MET A 630 -11.71 11.89 -18.35
N PHE A 631 -10.50 11.33 -18.27
CA PHE A 631 -10.00 10.26 -19.15
C PHE A 631 -10.29 8.84 -18.63
N ALA A 632 -10.78 8.70 -17.39
CA ALA A 632 -11.13 7.39 -16.81
C ALA A 632 -12.33 6.71 -17.51
N LYS A 633 -13.22 7.51 -18.11
CA LYS A 633 -14.46 7.03 -18.74
C LYS A 633 -14.17 6.26 -20.04
N GLY A 634 -14.48 4.97 -20.05
CA GLY A 634 -14.56 4.15 -21.25
C GLY A 634 -15.84 4.42 -22.04
N TYR A 635 -15.82 4.08 -23.33
CA TYR A 635 -16.93 4.24 -24.27
C TYR A 635 -17.11 2.94 -25.08
N GLY A 636 -18.33 2.71 -25.59
CA GLY A 636 -18.68 1.50 -26.33
C GLY A 636 -18.73 0.24 -25.47
N LYS A 637 -19.10 -0.90 -26.09
CA LYS A 637 -19.33 -2.19 -25.41
C LYS A 637 -18.07 -2.74 -24.71
N ASN A 638 -16.89 -2.38 -25.18
CA ASN A 638 -15.59 -2.87 -24.71
C ASN A 638 -14.87 -1.90 -23.75
N ASN A 639 -15.52 -0.83 -23.28
CA ASN A 639 -14.94 0.20 -22.40
C ASN A 639 -13.69 0.92 -22.98
N GLU A 640 -13.59 1.08 -24.30
CA GLU A 640 -12.43 1.66 -24.98
C GLU A 640 -12.22 3.16 -24.63
N PRO A 641 -10.97 3.60 -24.40
CA PRO A 641 -10.66 4.96 -23.96
C PRO A 641 -10.59 5.99 -25.11
N LEU A 642 -11.71 6.30 -25.76
CA LEU A 642 -11.75 7.27 -26.88
C LEU A 642 -11.02 8.60 -26.59
N ARG A 643 -11.17 9.15 -25.38
CA ARG A 643 -10.45 10.37 -24.95
C ARG A 643 -8.93 10.18 -24.84
N GLY A 644 -8.47 8.98 -24.47
CA GLY A 644 -7.06 8.61 -24.42
C GLY A 644 -6.47 8.40 -25.81
N TYR A 645 -7.22 7.81 -26.74
CA TYR A 645 -6.82 7.71 -28.15
C TYR A 645 -6.64 9.11 -28.78
N ILE A 646 -7.59 10.03 -28.55
CA ILE A 646 -7.49 11.42 -29.03
C ILE A 646 -6.28 12.14 -28.43
N LEU A 647 -6.02 12.00 -27.13
CA LEU A 647 -4.83 12.59 -26.49
C LEU A 647 -3.52 12.02 -27.07
N THR A 648 -3.46 10.70 -27.28
CA THR A 648 -2.30 10.01 -27.86
C THR A 648 -2.07 10.43 -29.31
N PHE A 649 -3.14 10.56 -30.10
CA PHE A 649 -3.11 11.07 -31.47
C PHE A 649 -2.57 12.50 -31.55
N LEU A 650 -3.03 13.41 -30.67
CA LEU A 650 -2.55 14.80 -30.65
C LEU A 650 -1.07 14.90 -30.26
N ILE A 651 -0.61 14.09 -29.31
CA ILE A 651 0.82 14.00 -28.95
C ILE A 651 1.62 13.45 -30.15
N ALA A 652 1.20 12.32 -30.73
CA ALA A 652 1.90 11.71 -31.84
C ALA A 652 1.98 12.64 -33.07
N LEU A 653 0.88 13.30 -33.43
CA LEU A 653 0.84 14.27 -34.52
C LEU A 653 1.79 15.45 -34.27
N GLY A 654 1.86 15.96 -33.03
CA GLY A 654 2.80 17.02 -32.65
C GLY A 654 4.27 16.66 -32.86
N PHE A 655 4.65 15.40 -32.62
CA PHE A 655 6.00 14.89 -32.89
C PHE A 655 6.22 14.53 -34.37
N ILE A 656 5.20 14.06 -35.11
CA ILE A 656 5.29 13.80 -36.56
C ILE A 656 5.63 15.07 -37.34
N LEU A 657 5.16 16.24 -36.90
CA LEU A 657 5.48 17.53 -37.53
C LEU A 657 6.98 17.90 -37.50
N ILE A 658 7.79 17.28 -36.64
CA ILE A 658 9.25 17.45 -36.63
C ILE A 658 9.88 16.86 -37.91
N ALA A 659 9.29 15.79 -38.47
CA ALA A 659 9.74 15.04 -39.65
C ALA A 659 11.10 14.32 -39.56
N GLU A 660 12.00 14.70 -38.66
CA GLU A 660 13.35 14.12 -38.54
C GLU A 660 13.43 12.98 -37.51
N LEU A 661 13.63 11.75 -37.97
CA LEU A 661 13.70 10.56 -37.12
C LEU A 661 14.83 10.63 -36.07
N ASN A 662 16.00 11.17 -36.45
CA ASN A 662 17.19 11.22 -35.60
C ASN A 662 17.02 12.20 -34.41
N VAL A 663 16.16 13.21 -34.53
CA VAL A 663 15.82 14.14 -33.43
C VAL A 663 14.78 13.53 -32.49
N ILE A 664 13.84 12.74 -33.02
CA ILE A 664 12.76 12.10 -32.23
C ILE A 664 13.30 10.94 -31.38
N ALA A 665 14.26 10.16 -31.89
CA ALA A 665 14.75 8.95 -31.23
C ALA A 665 15.42 9.19 -29.85
N PRO A 666 16.32 10.17 -29.64
CA PRO A 666 16.89 10.49 -28.32
C PRO A 666 15.84 10.90 -27.27
N ILE A 667 14.76 11.57 -27.69
CA ILE A 667 13.66 11.98 -26.81
C ILE A 667 12.94 10.72 -26.27
N ILE A 668 12.66 9.76 -27.15
CA ILE A 668 12.07 8.47 -26.80
C ILE A 668 12.99 7.68 -25.87
N SER A 669 14.28 7.63 -26.17
CA SER A 669 15.30 6.98 -25.34
C SER A 669 15.33 7.53 -23.92
N ASN A 670 15.30 8.85 -23.75
CA ASN A 670 15.21 9.50 -22.44
C ASN A 670 13.97 9.03 -21.64
N PHE A 671 12.76 9.03 -22.23
CA PHE A 671 11.56 8.61 -21.50
C PHE A 671 11.50 7.10 -21.20
N PHE A 672 11.98 6.23 -22.09
CA PHE A 672 12.06 4.80 -21.78
C PHE A 672 13.14 4.50 -20.72
N LEU A 673 14.34 5.11 -20.80
CA LEU A 673 15.36 4.99 -19.76
C LEU A 673 14.85 5.44 -18.39
N ALA A 674 14.12 6.56 -18.31
CA ALA A 674 13.47 7.00 -17.08
C ALA A 674 12.46 5.97 -16.54
N SER A 675 11.63 5.41 -17.42
CA SER A 675 10.65 4.36 -17.02
C SER A 675 11.34 3.09 -16.49
N TYR A 676 12.42 2.66 -17.14
CA TYR A 676 13.17 1.46 -16.78
C TYR A 676 13.98 1.69 -15.50
N ALA A 677 14.57 2.88 -15.31
CA ALA A 677 15.22 3.28 -14.07
C ALA A 677 14.24 3.21 -12.88
N LEU A 678 13.00 3.70 -13.05
CA LEU A 678 11.98 3.67 -12.00
C LEU A 678 11.47 2.26 -11.71
N ILE A 679 11.27 1.41 -12.71
CA ILE A 679 10.91 -0.01 -12.52
C ILE A 679 12.00 -0.73 -11.73
N ASN A 680 13.27 -0.55 -12.12
CA ASN A 680 14.41 -1.16 -11.46
C ASN A 680 14.60 -0.64 -10.01
N PHE A 681 14.51 0.68 -9.79
CA PHE A 681 14.65 1.29 -8.46
C PHE A 681 13.52 0.91 -7.50
N SER A 682 12.26 0.91 -7.96
CA SER A 682 11.10 0.58 -7.12
C SER A 682 11.10 -0.89 -6.68
N VAL A 683 11.54 -1.80 -7.55
CA VAL A 683 11.75 -3.23 -7.26
C VAL A 683 12.88 -3.46 -6.24
N PHE A 684 13.96 -2.68 -6.32
CA PHE A 684 14.99 -2.64 -5.26
C PHE A 684 14.43 -2.10 -3.93
N HIS A 685 13.70 -0.99 -3.95
CA HIS A 685 13.13 -0.35 -2.76
C HIS A 685 12.11 -1.26 -2.04
N ALA A 686 11.22 -1.95 -2.78
CA ALA A 686 10.28 -2.91 -2.21
C ALA A 686 10.99 -4.09 -1.51
N SER A 687 12.08 -4.59 -2.11
CA SER A 687 12.92 -5.64 -1.52
C SER A 687 13.67 -5.18 -0.27
N LEU A 688 14.23 -3.97 -0.29
CA LEU A 688 14.94 -3.38 0.84
C LEU A 688 13.99 -3.14 2.04
N ALA A 689 12.76 -2.70 1.77
CA ALA A 689 11.73 -2.49 2.78
C ALA A 689 11.14 -3.80 3.36
N LYS A 690 11.46 -4.97 2.78
CA LYS A 690 10.93 -6.30 3.13
C LYS A 690 9.40 -6.30 3.33
N SER A 691 8.66 -5.62 2.44
CA SER A 691 7.22 -5.45 2.63
C SER A 691 6.48 -6.79 2.54
N PRO A 692 5.50 -7.11 3.43
CA PRO A 692 4.89 -8.43 3.48
C PRO A 692 4.16 -8.90 2.20
N GLY A 693 3.80 -7.96 1.32
CA GLY A 693 3.20 -8.20 0.00
C GLY A 693 4.18 -8.23 -1.18
N TRP A 694 5.49 -8.15 -0.92
CA TRP A 694 6.55 -8.31 -1.92
C TRP A 694 7.29 -9.64 -1.69
N ARG A 695 6.96 -10.64 -2.49
CA ARG A 695 7.47 -12.02 -2.46
C ARG A 695 7.68 -12.55 -3.89
N PRO A 696 8.62 -11.98 -4.67
CA PRO A 696 8.85 -12.41 -6.05
C PRO A 696 9.35 -13.87 -6.09
N ALA A 697 8.64 -14.74 -6.81
CA ALA A 697 8.99 -16.16 -6.92
C ALA A 697 10.03 -16.45 -8.02
N PHE A 698 10.50 -15.44 -8.76
CA PHE A 698 11.37 -15.62 -9.90
C PHE A 698 12.84 -15.91 -9.51
N LYS A 699 13.32 -17.13 -9.81
CA LYS A 699 14.62 -17.67 -9.37
C LYS A 699 15.86 -16.81 -9.70
N TYR A 700 15.86 -16.06 -10.80
CA TYR A 700 17.01 -15.25 -11.23
C TYR A 700 16.92 -13.78 -10.79
N TYR A 701 15.98 -13.45 -9.89
CA TYR A 701 15.86 -12.11 -9.32
C TYR A 701 16.89 -11.86 -8.20
N ASN A 702 17.52 -10.68 -8.20
CA ASN A 702 18.33 -10.17 -7.10
C ASN A 702 18.22 -8.64 -7.04
N MET A 703 17.94 -8.08 -5.86
CA MET A 703 17.74 -6.65 -5.65
C MET A 703 18.93 -5.78 -6.09
N TRP A 704 20.16 -6.29 -5.96
CA TRP A 704 21.37 -5.55 -6.32
C TRP A 704 21.54 -5.41 -7.84
N ILE A 705 21.08 -6.40 -8.62
CA ILE A 705 21.07 -6.34 -10.09
C ILE A 705 20.11 -5.25 -10.55
N SER A 706 18.92 -5.15 -9.93
CA SER A 706 17.98 -4.03 -10.20
C SER A 706 18.57 -2.68 -9.79
N LEU A 707 19.28 -2.56 -8.67
CA LEU A 707 19.96 -1.30 -8.31
C LEU A 707 21.01 -0.89 -9.36
N ILE A 708 21.84 -1.83 -9.81
CA ILE A 708 22.83 -1.59 -10.88
C ILE A 708 22.13 -1.15 -12.17
N GLY A 709 21.03 -1.80 -12.57
CA GLY A 709 20.23 -1.39 -13.73
C GLY A 709 19.63 0.01 -13.60
N ALA A 710 19.16 0.40 -12.42
CA ALA A 710 18.63 1.74 -12.18
C ALA A 710 19.73 2.83 -12.30
N ILE A 711 20.92 2.56 -11.75
CA ILE A 711 22.09 3.45 -11.85
C ILE A 711 22.57 3.54 -13.30
N LEU A 712 22.66 2.40 -14.01
CA LEU A 712 23.05 2.34 -15.42
C LEU A 712 22.11 3.17 -16.31
N CYS A 713 20.79 3.00 -16.17
CA CYS A 713 19.80 3.80 -16.88
C CYS A 713 19.96 5.31 -16.60
N CYS A 714 20.18 5.68 -15.33
CA CYS A 714 20.37 7.07 -14.92
C CYS A 714 21.62 7.70 -15.57
N ILE A 715 22.78 7.03 -15.49
CA ILE A 715 24.04 7.51 -16.06
C ILE A 715 23.90 7.67 -17.58
N VAL A 716 23.40 6.64 -18.28
CA VAL A 716 23.22 6.68 -19.74
C VAL A 716 22.28 7.81 -20.15
N MET A 717 21.17 8.02 -19.43
CA MET A 717 20.22 9.10 -19.71
C MET A 717 20.85 10.49 -19.54
N PHE A 718 21.65 10.71 -18.49
CA PHE A 718 22.38 11.97 -18.28
C PHE A 718 23.48 12.22 -19.32
N VAL A 719 24.14 11.17 -19.83
CA VAL A 719 25.19 11.30 -20.86
C VAL A 719 24.57 11.57 -22.24
N ILE A 720 23.40 11.02 -22.56
CA ILE A 720 22.68 11.34 -23.81
C ILE A 720 22.23 12.80 -23.83
N ASN A 721 21.53 13.26 -22.79
CA ASN A 721 21.09 14.65 -22.68
C ASN A 721 20.84 15.03 -21.21
N TRP A 722 21.80 15.72 -20.60
CA TRP A 722 21.78 16.06 -19.18
C TRP A 722 20.60 16.96 -18.77
N TRP A 723 20.16 17.89 -19.62
CA TRP A 723 19.10 18.83 -19.28
C TRP A 723 17.71 18.20 -19.44
N ALA A 724 17.52 17.35 -20.46
CA ALA A 724 16.30 16.57 -20.63
C ALA A 724 16.16 15.49 -19.53
N ALA A 725 17.27 14.84 -19.15
CA ALA A 725 17.33 13.92 -18.03
C ALA A 725 16.96 14.61 -16.69
N LEU A 726 17.53 15.79 -16.43
CA LEU A 726 17.23 16.59 -15.23
C LEU A 726 15.75 17.02 -15.19
N LEU A 727 15.22 17.54 -16.31
CA LEU A 727 13.81 17.91 -16.43
C LEU A 727 12.88 16.72 -16.16
N THR A 728 13.21 15.54 -16.71
CA THR A 728 12.46 14.30 -16.52
C THR A 728 12.48 13.87 -15.05
N TYR A 729 13.63 13.94 -14.37
CA TYR A 729 13.72 13.65 -12.94
C TYR A 729 12.96 14.65 -12.07
N VAL A 730 12.94 15.94 -12.40
CA VAL A 730 12.14 16.95 -11.68
C VAL A 730 10.65 16.67 -11.82
N ILE A 731 10.17 16.30 -13.01
CA ILE A 731 8.77 15.90 -13.25
C ILE A 731 8.42 14.65 -12.43
N VAL A 732 9.26 13.61 -12.50
CA VAL A 732 9.08 12.34 -11.75
C VAL A 732 9.04 12.57 -10.24
N LEU A 733 9.96 13.39 -9.71
CA LEU A 733 10.01 13.72 -8.28
C LEU A 733 8.78 14.54 -7.85
N GLY A 734 8.34 15.49 -8.67
CA GLY A 734 7.11 16.26 -8.44
C GLY A 734 5.86 15.38 -8.39
N LEU A 735 5.75 14.41 -9.32
CA LEU A 735 4.67 13.43 -9.34
C LEU A 735 4.69 12.52 -8.10
N TYR A 736 5.86 12.04 -7.69
CA TYR A 736 6.03 11.22 -6.48
C TYR A 736 5.60 12.00 -5.23
N ILE A 737 6.15 13.22 -5.04
CA ILE A 737 5.79 14.10 -3.91
C ILE A 737 4.29 14.42 -3.89
N TYR A 738 3.67 14.66 -5.05
CA TYR A 738 2.23 14.91 -5.15
C TYR A 738 1.41 13.75 -4.61
N VAL A 739 1.72 12.50 -4.99
CA VAL A 739 1.00 11.31 -4.51
C VAL A 739 1.26 11.09 -3.01
N THR A 740 2.51 11.20 -2.56
CA THR A 740 2.89 11.05 -1.14
C THR A 740 2.24 12.11 -0.23
N TYR A 741 2.05 13.34 -0.72
CA TYR A 741 1.35 14.41 0.02
C TYR A 741 -0.17 14.24 0.01
N LYS A 742 -0.77 13.94 -1.16
CA LYS A 742 -2.23 13.81 -1.30
C LYS A 742 -2.79 12.58 -0.58
N LYS A 743 -2.02 11.49 -0.48
CA LYS A 743 -2.42 10.20 0.14
C LYS A 743 -3.82 9.75 -0.30
N PRO A 744 -4.02 9.39 -1.58
CA PRO A 744 -5.31 8.89 -2.06
C PRO A 744 -5.77 7.67 -1.25
N ASP A 745 -7.08 7.50 -1.04
CA ASP A 745 -7.74 6.44 -0.24
C ASP A 745 -7.67 5.04 -0.89
N VAL A 746 -6.45 4.63 -1.26
CA VAL A 746 -6.15 3.58 -2.23
C VAL A 746 -5.23 2.57 -1.53
N ASN A 747 -5.84 1.74 -0.70
CA ASN A 747 -5.16 0.81 0.21
C ASN A 747 -4.66 -0.46 -0.51
N TRP A 748 -3.71 -0.32 -1.42
CA TRP A 748 -3.00 -1.46 -2.04
C TRP A 748 -1.84 -1.99 -1.18
N GLY A 749 -1.49 -1.27 -0.11
CA GLY A 749 -0.24 -1.45 0.62
C GLY A 749 0.91 -0.77 -0.12
N SER A 750 1.53 0.23 0.50
CA SER A 750 2.76 0.85 -0.02
C SER A 750 4.00 0.29 0.67
N SER A 751 5.11 0.19 -0.07
CA SER A 751 6.42 -0.08 0.53
C SER A 751 6.81 0.97 1.58
N THR A 752 6.37 2.23 1.40
CA THR A 752 6.53 3.30 2.40
C THR A 752 5.72 3.05 3.68
N GLN A 753 4.49 2.51 3.57
CA GLN A 753 3.67 2.16 4.73
C GLN A 753 4.30 1.03 5.54
N ALA A 754 4.76 -0.04 4.86
CA ALA A 754 5.47 -1.15 5.50
C ALA A 754 6.75 -0.65 6.22
N LEU A 755 7.52 0.23 5.58
CA LEU A 755 8.69 0.85 6.18
C LEU A 755 8.35 1.73 7.39
N THR A 756 7.25 2.49 7.37
CA THR A 756 6.82 3.27 8.56
C THR A 756 6.43 2.39 9.73
N TYR A 757 5.80 1.23 9.50
CA TYR A 757 5.51 0.26 10.56
C TYR A 757 6.80 -0.35 11.13
N LEU A 758 7.73 -0.79 10.26
CA LEU A 758 9.00 -1.36 10.68
C LEU A 758 9.87 -0.37 11.46
N ASN A 759 9.90 0.90 11.02
CA ASN A 759 10.58 1.98 11.75
C ASN A 759 9.91 2.23 13.11
N ALA A 760 8.57 2.32 13.18
CA ALA A 760 7.86 2.51 14.43
C ALA A 760 8.12 1.38 15.45
N LEU A 761 8.14 0.13 14.97
CA LEU A 761 8.48 -1.05 15.78
C LEU A 761 9.92 -0.99 16.28
N GLN A 762 10.90 -0.74 15.40
CA GLN A 762 12.31 -0.61 15.79
C GLN A 762 12.55 0.54 16.77
N HIS A 763 11.90 1.70 16.59
CA HIS A 763 12.00 2.82 17.53
C HIS A 763 11.36 2.49 18.89
N SER A 764 10.23 1.78 18.91
CA SER A 764 9.57 1.35 20.16
C SER A 764 10.42 0.35 20.94
N ILE A 765 11.05 -0.62 20.24
CA ILE A 765 11.96 -1.60 20.84
C ILE A 765 13.21 -0.90 21.39
N ARG A 766 13.85 -0.01 20.62
CA ARG A 766 15.02 0.77 21.06
C ARG A 766 14.70 1.64 22.29
N LEU A 767 13.53 2.27 22.31
CA LEU A 767 13.07 3.05 23.47
C LEU A 767 12.88 2.17 24.72
N SER A 768 12.53 0.89 24.55
CA SER A 768 12.38 -0.04 25.67
C SER A 768 13.69 -0.36 26.40
N GLY A 769 14.84 -0.18 25.75
CA GLY A 769 16.17 -0.33 26.36
C GLY A 769 16.70 0.93 27.06
N VAL A 770 15.88 1.97 27.20
CA VAL A 770 16.27 3.22 27.89
C VAL A 770 15.75 3.19 29.34
N GLU A 771 16.58 3.67 30.27
CA GLU A 771 16.26 3.82 31.68
C GLU A 771 15.37 5.05 31.95
N ASP A 772 14.53 4.96 32.98
CA ASP A 772 13.65 6.05 33.39
C ASP A 772 14.45 7.12 34.14
N HIS A 773 14.41 8.36 33.66
CA HIS A 773 15.13 9.48 34.27
C HIS A 773 14.25 10.73 34.30
N VAL A 774 14.29 11.51 35.40
CA VAL A 774 13.40 12.66 35.65
C VAL A 774 13.36 13.66 34.48
N LYS A 775 14.51 13.99 33.89
CA LYS A 775 14.63 14.86 32.69
C LYS A 775 13.80 14.38 31.49
N ASN A 776 13.60 13.06 31.37
CA ASN A 776 12.85 12.41 30.30
C ASN A 776 11.37 12.23 30.64
N PHE A 777 10.93 12.50 31.88
CA PHE A 777 9.52 12.40 32.26
C PHE A 777 8.63 13.27 31.37
N ARG A 778 7.53 12.71 30.90
CA ARG A 778 6.46 13.41 30.18
C ARG A 778 5.12 12.93 30.72
N PRO A 779 4.08 13.78 30.85
CA PRO A 779 2.75 13.30 31.14
C PRO A 779 2.26 12.42 29.98
N GLN A 780 2.03 11.15 30.25
CA GLN A 780 1.49 10.17 29.31
C GLN A 780 0.05 9.87 29.77
N CYS A 781 -0.93 10.51 29.13
CA CYS A 781 -2.29 10.57 29.67
C CYS A 781 -3.20 9.47 29.11
N LEU A 782 -3.76 8.65 30.00
CA LEU A 782 -4.96 7.86 29.75
C LEU A 782 -6.17 8.73 30.12
N VAL A 783 -7.00 9.08 29.15
CA VAL A 783 -8.13 10.00 29.33
C VAL A 783 -9.43 9.22 29.17
N MET A 784 -10.23 9.12 30.22
CA MET A 784 -11.52 8.42 30.17
C MET A 784 -12.58 9.34 29.54
N THR A 785 -12.49 9.50 28.22
CA THR A 785 -13.41 10.34 27.44
C THR A 785 -14.79 9.70 27.26
N GLY A 786 -14.89 8.38 27.39
CA GLY A 786 -15.94 7.64 26.70
C GLY A 786 -15.75 7.76 25.19
N ALA A 787 -16.84 7.76 24.42
CA ALA A 787 -16.82 8.15 23.01
C ALA A 787 -16.17 9.56 22.85
N PRO A 788 -15.09 9.73 22.05
CA PRO A 788 -14.30 10.98 22.02
C PRO A 788 -15.06 12.24 21.57
N ASN A 789 -16.22 12.09 20.94
CA ASN A 789 -17.13 13.19 20.60
C ASN A 789 -18.04 13.61 21.77
N SER A 790 -18.23 12.79 22.81
CA SER A 790 -19.11 13.11 23.95
C SER A 790 -18.50 14.06 24.96
N ARG A 791 -17.16 14.17 25.03
CA ARG A 791 -16.45 15.01 26.02
C ARG A 791 -15.35 15.87 25.38
N PRO A 792 -15.66 16.74 24.39
CA PRO A 792 -14.65 17.45 23.62
C PRO A 792 -13.81 18.43 24.46
N ALA A 793 -14.37 19.07 25.49
CA ALA A 793 -13.61 19.94 26.39
C ALA A 793 -12.47 19.19 27.11
N LEU A 794 -12.76 18.01 27.66
CA LEU A 794 -11.78 17.13 28.30
C LEU A 794 -10.66 16.76 27.32
N LEU A 795 -11.05 16.34 26.11
CA LEU A 795 -10.13 15.99 25.03
C LEU A 795 -9.24 17.17 24.60
N HIS A 796 -9.80 18.37 24.43
CA HIS A 796 -9.06 19.55 24.00
C HIS A 796 -8.09 20.09 25.05
N LEU A 797 -8.48 20.05 26.33
CA LEU A 797 -7.63 20.49 27.44
C LEU A 797 -6.43 19.56 27.66
N VAL A 798 -6.64 18.24 27.66
CA VAL A 798 -5.52 17.28 27.78
C VAL A 798 -4.63 17.30 26.54
N HIS A 799 -5.22 17.45 25.34
CA HIS A 799 -4.44 17.63 24.13
C HIS A 799 -3.54 18.87 24.22
N ASP A 800 -4.01 19.99 24.80
CA ASP A 800 -3.18 21.19 24.89
C ASP A 800 -1.87 20.95 25.64
N PHE A 801 -1.85 20.34 26.83
CA PHE A 801 -0.57 20.09 27.52
C PHE A 801 0.24 18.92 26.95
N THR A 802 -0.39 17.86 26.44
CA THR A 802 0.30 16.68 25.85
C THR A 802 0.86 16.91 24.43
N LYS A 803 0.31 17.86 23.65
CA LYS A 803 0.60 18.03 22.21
C LYS A 803 2.08 18.21 21.90
N ASN A 804 2.61 17.25 21.13
CA ASN A 804 4.01 17.10 20.72
C ASN A 804 5.00 16.92 21.90
N VAL A 805 4.52 16.55 23.10
CA VAL A 805 5.32 16.43 24.32
C VAL A 805 5.17 15.06 24.98
N GLY A 806 3.95 14.51 25.02
CA GLY A 806 3.64 13.24 25.66
C GLY A 806 2.67 12.37 24.85
N LEU A 807 2.41 11.18 25.37
CA LEU A 807 1.42 10.24 24.85
C LEU A 807 0.01 10.63 25.32
N MET A 808 -1.00 10.41 24.47
CA MET A 808 -2.41 10.59 24.82
C MET A 808 -3.21 9.40 24.29
N ILE A 809 -3.91 8.71 25.19
CA ILE A 809 -4.79 7.59 24.89
C ILE A 809 -6.20 7.96 25.39
N CYS A 810 -7.20 7.82 24.52
CA CYS A 810 -8.61 8.03 24.85
C CYS A 810 -9.23 6.67 25.18
N GLY A 811 -9.51 6.45 26.46
CA GLY A 811 -10.17 5.25 26.97
C GLY A 811 -11.69 5.33 26.87
N HIS A 812 -12.31 4.27 26.39
CA HIS A 812 -13.76 4.09 26.37
C HIS A 812 -14.11 2.68 26.87
N VAL A 813 -14.95 2.59 27.90
CA VAL A 813 -15.49 1.33 28.42
C VAL A 813 -16.89 1.14 27.85
N HIS A 814 -17.08 0.12 27.02
CA HIS A 814 -18.38 -0.31 26.51
C HIS A 814 -19.01 -1.29 27.51
N MET A 815 -19.99 -0.81 28.26
CA MET A 815 -20.83 -1.60 29.18
C MET A 815 -21.99 -2.27 28.41
N GLY A 816 -22.51 -3.37 28.93
CA GLY A 816 -23.61 -4.12 28.33
C GLY A 816 -23.18 -5.37 27.55
N PRO A 817 -24.12 -6.07 26.88
CA PRO A 817 -23.91 -7.45 26.42
C PRO A 817 -22.69 -7.64 25.50
N ARG A 818 -21.71 -8.42 25.98
CA ARG A 818 -20.42 -8.73 25.33
C ARG A 818 -20.49 -8.91 23.81
N ARG A 819 -21.46 -9.70 23.32
CA ARG A 819 -21.63 -10.02 21.89
C ARG A 819 -21.93 -8.79 21.03
N GLN A 820 -22.71 -7.84 21.55
CA GLN A 820 -23.02 -6.57 20.89
C GLN A 820 -21.83 -5.60 21.02
N ALA A 821 -21.33 -5.41 22.26
CA ALA A 821 -20.22 -4.52 22.58
C ALA A 821 -18.95 -4.81 21.75
N MET A 822 -18.57 -6.08 21.60
CA MET A 822 -17.39 -6.48 20.80
C MET A 822 -17.54 -6.19 19.31
N LYS A 823 -18.76 -6.31 18.76
CA LYS A 823 -19.05 -5.98 17.36
C LYS A 823 -18.98 -4.47 17.13
N GLU A 824 -19.64 -3.69 17.98
CA GLU A 824 -19.64 -2.23 17.93
C GLU A 824 -18.23 -1.65 18.12
N MET A 825 -17.48 -2.15 19.10
CA MET A 825 -16.09 -1.79 19.38
C MET A 825 -15.21 -1.81 18.11
N SER A 826 -15.32 -2.86 17.29
CA SER A 826 -14.51 -2.99 16.06
C SER A 826 -14.82 -1.90 15.01
N ILE A 827 -16.08 -1.47 14.92
CA ILE A 827 -16.56 -0.44 14.00
C ILE A 827 -16.18 0.94 14.54
N ASP A 828 -16.44 1.15 15.84
CA ASP A 828 -16.18 2.40 16.55
C ASP A 828 -14.69 2.72 16.66
N GLN A 829 -13.82 1.71 16.80
CA GLN A 829 -12.37 1.91 16.79
C GLN A 829 -11.90 2.60 15.49
N ALA A 830 -12.37 2.11 14.34
CA ALA A 830 -12.05 2.71 13.05
C ALA A 830 -12.72 4.08 12.86
N LYS A 831 -13.94 4.28 13.37
CA LYS A 831 -14.73 5.52 13.28
C LYS A 831 -14.11 6.65 14.12
N TYR A 832 -13.88 6.41 15.42
CA TYR A 832 -13.35 7.43 16.33
C TYR A 832 -11.87 7.74 16.09
N GLN A 833 -11.04 6.78 15.69
CA GLN A 833 -9.66 7.08 15.29
C GLN A 833 -9.61 7.97 14.04
N ARG A 834 -10.53 7.80 13.07
CA ARG A 834 -10.68 8.71 11.92
C ARG A 834 -11.17 10.10 12.35
N TRP A 835 -12.11 10.19 13.30
CA TRP A 835 -12.59 11.47 13.85
C TRP A 835 -11.47 12.26 14.56
N LEU A 836 -10.65 11.59 15.39
CA LEU A 836 -9.49 12.20 16.04
C LEU A 836 -8.48 12.77 15.02
N ILE A 837 -8.19 12.02 13.96
CA ILE A 837 -7.30 12.45 12.87
C ILE A 837 -7.89 13.64 12.11
N LYS A 838 -9.19 13.61 11.75
CA LYS A 838 -9.92 14.71 11.09
C LYS A 838 -9.83 16.01 11.90
N ASN A 839 -9.96 15.91 13.23
CA ASN A 839 -9.88 17.03 14.17
C ASN A 839 -8.44 17.42 14.56
N LYS A 840 -7.41 16.82 13.93
CA LYS A 840 -5.98 17.08 14.15
C LYS A 840 -5.52 16.84 15.61
N MET A 841 -6.20 15.92 16.29
CA MET A 841 -5.90 15.48 17.65
C MET A 841 -4.87 14.34 17.59
N LYS A 842 -3.77 14.48 18.34
CA LYS A 842 -2.69 13.48 18.39
C LYS A 842 -2.93 12.51 19.56
N ALA A 843 -3.93 11.66 19.40
CA ALA A 843 -4.30 10.64 20.38
C ALA A 843 -4.62 9.30 19.72
N PHE A 844 -4.45 8.23 20.48
CA PHE A 844 -4.89 6.87 20.14
C PHE A 844 -6.23 6.60 20.83
N TYR A 845 -7.16 5.92 20.16
CA TYR A 845 -8.40 5.45 20.77
C TYR A 845 -8.26 3.99 21.23
N ALA A 846 -8.54 3.73 22.50
CA ALA A 846 -8.45 2.42 23.14
C ALA A 846 -9.80 2.06 23.78
N PRO A 847 -10.67 1.35 23.04
CA PRO A 847 -11.89 0.81 23.61
C PRO A 847 -11.60 -0.48 24.38
N VAL A 848 -12.36 -0.70 25.44
CA VAL A 848 -12.40 -1.93 26.24
C VAL A 848 -13.87 -2.26 26.50
N HIS A 849 -14.19 -3.54 26.66
CA HIS A 849 -15.49 -3.97 27.17
C HIS A 849 -15.26 -4.59 28.55
N ALA A 850 -16.11 -4.19 29.49
CA ALA A 850 -16.24 -4.72 30.83
C ALA A 850 -17.70 -4.46 31.24
N ASP A 851 -18.22 -5.21 32.20
CA ASP A 851 -19.57 -4.98 32.71
C ASP A 851 -19.63 -3.66 33.49
N ASP A 852 -18.58 -3.35 34.26
CA ASP A 852 -18.44 -2.15 35.09
C ASP A 852 -17.34 -1.17 34.63
N LEU A 853 -17.54 0.12 34.95
CA LEU A 853 -16.55 1.18 34.71
C LEU A 853 -15.21 0.91 35.40
N ARG A 854 -15.24 0.33 36.60
CA ARG A 854 -14.06 0.11 37.44
C ARG A 854 -13.11 -0.91 36.80
N GLU A 855 -13.62 -2.08 36.42
CA GLU A 855 -12.83 -3.10 35.74
C GLU A 855 -12.30 -2.61 34.40
N GLY A 856 -13.16 -1.97 33.59
CA GLY A 856 -12.74 -1.39 32.30
C GLY A 856 -11.61 -0.36 32.44
N ALA A 857 -11.61 0.43 33.53
CA ALA A 857 -10.51 1.33 33.86
C ALA A 857 -9.25 0.58 34.33
N GLN A 858 -9.36 -0.47 35.15
CA GLN A 858 -8.23 -1.30 35.57
C GLN A 858 -7.54 -1.97 34.37
N TYR A 859 -8.31 -2.59 33.46
CA TYR A 859 -7.79 -3.19 32.23
C TYR A 859 -7.02 -2.15 31.39
N LEU A 860 -7.53 -0.92 31.25
CA LEU A 860 -6.84 0.17 30.56
C LEU A 860 -5.56 0.61 31.30
N MET A 861 -5.56 0.73 32.63
CA MET A 861 -4.38 1.15 33.40
C MET A 861 -3.25 0.11 33.37
N GLN A 862 -3.56 -1.18 33.27
CA GLN A 862 -2.56 -2.25 33.24
C GLN A 862 -2.06 -2.56 31.81
N ALA A 863 -2.97 -2.61 30.83
CA ALA A 863 -2.68 -3.12 29.49
C ALA A 863 -2.45 -2.04 28.40
N ALA A 864 -2.81 -0.76 28.62
CA ALA A 864 -2.67 0.25 27.57
C ALA A 864 -1.21 0.61 27.25
N GLY A 865 -0.88 0.71 25.96
CA GLY A 865 0.42 1.14 25.45
C GLY A 865 1.38 0.00 25.08
N LEU A 866 2.62 0.34 24.72
CA LEU A 866 3.63 -0.60 24.22
C LEU A 866 5.04 -0.26 24.74
N GLY A 867 5.70 -1.21 25.41
CA GLY A 867 7.03 -0.99 26.00
C GLY A 867 7.03 0.19 26.98
N ARG A 868 7.86 1.21 26.72
CA ARG A 868 7.88 2.49 27.47
C ARG A 868 6.80 3.50 27.04
N MET A 869 6.09 3.25 25.92
CA MET A 869 4.97 4.08 25.47
C MET A 869 3.66 3.63 26.12
N LYS A 870 3.62 3.69 27.46
CA LYS A 870 2.43 3.46 28.30
C LYS A 870 1.91 4.78 28.90
N PRO A 871 0.66 4.85 29.38
CA PRO A 871 0.23 5.96 30.20
C PRO A 871 0.85 5.90 31.62
N ASN A 872 0.93 7.05 32.27
CA ASN A 872 1.39 7.26 33.64
C ASN A 872 0.50 8.22 34.44
N THR A 873 -0.48 8.83 33.78
CA THR A 873 -1.43 9.79 34.36
C THR A 873 -2.84 9.44 33.90
N LEU A 874 -3.73 9.12 34.83
CA LEU A 874 -5.16 8.92 34.58
C LEU A 874 -5.87 10.28 34.62
N VAL A 875 -6.68 10.57 33.61
CA VAL A 875 -7.45 11.82 33.51
C VAL A 875 -8.94 11.51 33.39
N LEU A 876 -9.72 12.05 34.33
CA LEU A 876 -11.13 11.80 34.52
C LEU A 876 -11.94 13.10 34.43
N GLY A 877 -13.17 13.02 33.93
CA GLY A 877 -14.18 14.07 34.12
C GLY A 877 -14.88 13.90 35.46
N PHE A 878 -15.17 14.99 36.15
CA PHE A 878 -15.92 14.99 37.41
C PHE A 878 -17.40 14.59 37.19
N LYS A 879 -17.88 13.54 37.90
CA LYS A 879 -19.29 13.11 37.90
C LYS A 879 -20.16 14.11 38.68
N LYS A 880 -20.75 15.07 37.99
CA LYS A 880 -21.60 16.14 38.56
C LYS A 880 -22.94 15.62 39.07
N ASP A 881 -23.40 14.54 38.47
CA ASP A 881 -24.67 13.82 38.65
C ASP A 881 -24.69 12.85 39.85
N TRP A 882 -23.63 12.81 40.67
CA TRP A 882 -23.45 11.83 41.77
C TRP A 882 -24.54 11.85 42.87
N LEU A 883 -25.31 12.94 42.96
CA LEU A 883 -26.47 13.08 43.86
C LEU A 883 -27.77 12.47 43.29
N GLN A 884 -27.78 12.10 42.00
CA GLN A 884 -28.94 11.57 41.26
C GLN A 884 -28.67 10.18 40.67
N ALA A 885 -27.41 9.85 40.38
CA ALA A 885 -26.96 8.54 39.93
C ALA A 885 -27.07 7.47 41.04
N ASP A 886 -26.96 6.19 40.65
CA ASP A 886 -26.93 5.12 41.65
C ASP A 886 -25.72 5.24 42.59
N LYS A 887 -25.94 4.91 43.85
CA LYS A 887 -24.98 4.99 44.94
C LYS A 887 -23.77 4.07 44.70
N ARG A 888 -23.94 2.95 43.99
CA ARG A 888 -22.86 2.05 43.61
C ARG A 888 -21.91 2.69 42.59
N GLU A 889 -22.42 3.40 41.57
CA GLU A 889 -21.58 4.08 40.57
C GLU A 889 -20.61 5.10 41.22
N VAL A 890 -21.06 5.77 42.29
CA VAL A 890 -20.24 6.75 43.02
C VAL A 890 -19.08 6.06 43.73
N ASP A 891 -19.33 4.91 44.36
CA ASP A 891 -18.28 4.08 44.95
C ASP A 891 -17.30 3.56 43.88
N MET A 892 -17.81 3.05 42.75
CA MET A 892 -16.97 2.60 41.64
C MET A 892 -16.04 3.71 41.13
N TYR A 893 -16.58 4.91 40.94
CA TYR A 893 -15.85 6.09 40.46
C TYR A 893 -14.73 6.51 41.43
N ILE A 894 -14.99 6.48 42.74
CA ILE A 894 -13.98 6.76 43.76
C ILE A 894 -12.95 5.63 43.85
N ASN A 895 -13.37 4.37 43.76
CA ASN A 895 -12.46 3.24 43.79
C ASN A 895 -11.50 3.19 42.59
N VAL A 896 -11.89 3.70 41.41
CA VAL A 896 -10.96 3.93 40.29
C VAL A 896 -9.81 4.88 40.67
N PHE A 897 -10.02 5.87 41.56
CA PHE A 897 -8.94 6.75 42.02
C PHE A 897 -7.96 5.98 42.91
N HIS A 898 -8.50 5.14 43.81
CA HIS A 898 -7.67 4.29 44.67
C HIS A 898 -6.86 3.29 43.87
N ASP A 899 -7.49 2.58 42.94
CA ASP A 899 -6.80 1.61 42.08
C ASP A 899 -5.74 2.29 41.19
N ALA A 900 -5.96 3.54 40.76
CA ALA A 900 -4.93 4.33 40.07
C ALA A 900 -3.73 4.70 40.97
N PHE A 901 -3.97 5.06 42.23
CA PHE A 901 -2.89 5.30 43.20
C PHE A 901 -2.12 4.01 43.54
N ASP A 902 -2.82 2.88 43.65
CA ASP A 902 -2.23 1.57 43.91
C ASP A 902 -1.30 1.12 42.76
N ILE A 903 -1.62 1.49 41.51
CA ILE A 903 -0.79 1.27 40.31
C ILE A 903 0.27 2.39 40.09
N GLN A 904 0.43 3.32 41.04
CA GLN A 904 1.36 4.47 40.98
C GLN A 904 1.13 5.43 39.79
N TYR A 905 -0.12 5.59 39.33
CA TYR A 905 -0.49 6.62 38.37
C TYR A 905 -0.65 7.99 39.05
N GLY A 906 -0.35 9.05 38.31
CA GLY A 906 -0.88 10.38 38.63
C GLY A 906 -2.38 10.45 38.33
N VAL A 907 -3.16 11.15 39.13
CA VAL A 907 -4.62 11.32 38.93
C VAL A 907 -4.93 12.79 38.66
N VAL A 908 -5.71 13.06 37.61
CA VAL A 908 -6.19 14.40 37.24
C VAL A 908 -7.70 14.37 37.04
N VAL A 909 -8.45 15.06 37.89
CA VAL A 909 -9.92 15.17 37.78
C VAL A 909 -10.27 16.57 37.30
N ILE A 910 -11.05 16.66 36.21
CA ILE A 910 -11.40 17.94 35.58
C ILE A 910 -12.89 18.23 35.79
N ARG A 911 -13.21 19.41 36.35
CA ARG A 911 -14.59 19.89 36.55
C ARG A 911 -14.84 21.20 35.82
N LEU A 912 -16.00 21.28 35.16
CA LEU A 912 -16.59 22.51 34.60
C LEU A 912 -17.90 22.83 35.34
N LYS A 913 -18.38 24.07 35.24
CA LYS A 913 -19.64 24.51 35.89
C LYS A 913 -20.87 23.77 35.36
N GLU A 914 -21.05 23.74 34.05
CA GLU A 914 -22.25 23.18 33.42
C GLU A 914 -22.19 21.65 33.33
N GLY A 915 -21.08 21.10 32.83
CA GLY A 915 -20.86 19.67 32.70
C GLY A 915 -19.70 19.39 31.74
N LEU A 916 -19.46 18.11 31.43
CA LEU A 916 -18.48 17.69 30.42
C LEU A 916 -19.07 16.83 29.30
N ASP A 917 -20.25 16.26 29.51
CA ASP A 917 -20.90 15.33 28.57
C ASP A 917 -21.90 16.07 27.66
N ILE A 918 -21.86 15.80 26.36
CA ILE A 918 -22.78 16.32 25.36
C ILE A 918 -23.48 15.20 24.56
N SER A 919 -23.42 13.95 25.02
CA SER A 919 -23.93 12.78 24.30
C SER A 919 -25.39 12.90 23.86
N HIS A 920 -26.26 13.50 24.67
CA HIS A 920 -27.68 13.73 24.34
C HIS A 920 -27.92 14.74 23.20
N LEU A 921 -26.91 15.54 22.81
CA LEU A 921 -27.00 16.57 21.78
C LEU A 921 -26.40 16.14 20.42
N GLN A 922 -25.78 14.96 20.34
CA GLN A 922 -24.96 14.57 19.17
C GLN A 922 -25.73 14.41 17.86
N GLY A 923 -27.07 14.31 17.90
CA GLY A 923 -27.91 14.32 16.70
C GLY A 923 -28.00 15.68 15.98
N GLN A 924 -27.57 16.79 16.60
CA GLN A 924 -27.72 18.14 16.04
C GLN A 924 -26.41 18.79 15.57
N GLU A 925 -25.23 18.26 15.90
CA GLU A 925 -23.94 18.86 15.52
C GLU A 925 -23.68 18.85 14.00
N GLU A 926 -24.20 17.87 13.24
CA GLU A 926 -24.06 17.86 11.77
C GLU A 926 -24.85 19.00 11.10
N LEU A 927 -25.95 19.47 11.71
CA LEU A 927 -26.69 20.63 11.24
C LEU A 927 -25.96 21.94 11.57
N LEU A 928 -25.42 22.07 12.78
CA LEU A 928 -24.75 23.30 13.22
C LEU A 928 -23.37 23.50 12.59
N SER A 929 -22.58 22.44 12.45
CA SER A 929 -21.24 22.49 11.80
C SER A 929 -21.28 22.84 10.31
N SER A 930 -22.47 22.85 9.69
CA SER A 930 -22.67 23.36 8.33
C SER A 930 -22.57 24.89 8.21
N GLN A 931 -22.75 25.66 9.30
CA GLN A 931 -22.86 27.12 9.24
C GLN A 931 -21.54 27.88 9.42
N GLU A 932 -20.52 27.33 10.12
CA GLU A 932 -19.27 28.06 10.40
C GLU A 932 -18.22 28.04 9.25
N LYS A 933 -18.53 27.45 8.08
CA LYS A 933 -17.62 27.47 6.93
C LYS A 933 -17.69 28.79 6.14
N SER A 934 -16.71 29.66 6.38
CA SER A 934 -16.39 30.79 5.48
C SER A 934 -16.17 30.34 4.03
N PRO A 935 -16.56 31.12 3.01
CA PRO A 935 -16.57 30.67 1.62
C PRO A 935 -15.17 30.50 1.03
N GLY A 936 -14.71 29.25 0.90
CA GLY A 936 -13.45 28.90 0.23
C GLY A 936 -13.31 27.39 0.01
N MET A 937 -12.99 27.00 -1.22
CA MET A 937 -12.93 25.62 -1.72
C MET A 937 -14.28 24.87 -1.79
N LYS A 938 -14.55 24.22 -2.93
CA LYS A 938 -15.67 23.27 -3.10
C LYS A 938 -15.15 21.85 -2.95
N ASP A 939 -15.45 21.20 -1.82
CA ASP A 939 -15.33 19.74 -1.70
C ASP A 939 -16.71 19.10 -1.94
N VAL A 940 -16.77 18.14 -2.87
CA VAL A 940 -18.00 17.38 -3.16
C VAL A 940 -18.12 16.23 -2.17
N VAL A 941 -19.02 16.37 -1.19
CA VAL A 941 -19.40 15.28 -0.30
C VAL A 941 -20.48 14.45 -0.98
N LEU A 942 -20.14 13.23 -1.40
CA LEU A 942 -21.10 12.20 -1.75
C LEU A 942 -21.48 11.43 -0.48
N SER A 943 -22.69 11.65 0.02
CA SER A 943 -23.32 10.77 1.01
C SER A 943 -23.64 9.42 0.37
N MET A 944 -23.19 8.34 1.00
CA MET A 944 -23.43 6.97 0.51
C MET A 944 -24.53 6.32 1.37
N GLU A 945 -25.79 6.58 1.01
CA GLU A 945 -26.94 6.05 1.73
C GLU A 945 -27.10 4.54 1.54
N TYR A 946 -27.23 3.81 2.65
CA TYR A 946 -27.60 2.40 2.66
C TYR A 946 -29.12 2.27 2.65
N SER A 947 -29.74 2.44 1.49
CA SER A 947 -31.18 2.23 1.31
C SER A 947 -31.54 0.75 1.41
N LYS A 948 -31.85 0.26 2.62
CA LYS A 948 -32.67 -0.95 2.77
C LYS A 948 -34.07 -0.66 2.21
N LYS A 949 -34.43 -1.32 1.11
CA LYS A 949 -35.83 -1.43 0.68
C LYS A 949 -36.56 -2.43 1.57
N SER A 950 -37.76 -2.05 2.01
CA SER A 950 -38.83 -2.96 2.41
C SER A 950 -40.08 -2.45 1.71
N ASP A 951 -40.47 -3.12 0.63
CA ASP A 951 -41.61 -2.72 -0.19
C ASP A 951 -42.92 -3.21 0.45
N LEU A 952 -43.94 -2.35 0.48
CA LEU A 952 -45.33 -2.76 0.69
C LEU A 952 -46.24 -1.79 -0.07
N ASP A 953 -46.96 -2.30 -1.07
CA ASP A 953 -47.80 -1.50 -1.96
C ASP A 953 -49.14 -1.12 -1.32
N THR A 954 -49.68 0.06 -1.67
CA THR A 954 -51.04 0.14 -2.24
C THR A 954 -51.39 1.49 -2.90
N SER A 955 -51.76 1.41 -4.18
CA SER A 955 -52.72 2.28 -4.89
C SER A 955 -52.34 3.72 -5.31
N LYS A 956 -53.06 4.15 -6.35
CA LYS A 956 -53.04 5.41 -7.13
C LYS A 956 -54.44 5.54 -7.77
N PRO A 957 -54.82 6.66 -8.41
CA PRO A 957 -54.41 8.05 -8.17
C PRO A 957 -55.62 9.02 -8.08
N SER A 958 -55.39 10.21 -7.52
CA SER A 958 -56.16 11.40 -7.88
C SER A 958 -55.21 12.60 -7.89
N GLY A 959 -55.39 13.54 -8.82
CA GLY A 959 -54.49 14.67 -8.96
C GLY A 959 -55.24 15.95 -9.23
N GLU A 960 -54.81 17.02 -8.57
CA GLU A 960 -55.14 18.37 -8.97
C GLU A 960 -53.92 19.28 -8.75
N LYS A 961 -53.83 20.36 -9.54
CA LYS A 961 -52.73 21.33 -9.45
C LYS A 961 -53.14 22.43 -8.48
N THR A 962 -52.22 22.96 -7.67
CA THR A 962 -51.92 24.41 -7.60
C THR A 962 -50.83 24.75 -6.58
N VAL A 963 -50.36 26.00 -6.67
CA VAL A 963 -49.51 26.78 -5.74
C VAL A 963 -48.13 26.22 -5.40
N THR A 964 -47.10 26.96 -5.83
CA THR A 964 -45.75 26.90 -5.29
C THR A 964 -45.70 27.43 -3.85
N HIS A 965 -45.99 26.60 -2.85
CA HIS A 965 -45.70 26.95 -1.47
C HIS A 965 -44.20 26.79 -1.17
N LYS A 966 -43.60 27.93 -0.81
CA LYS A 966 -42.23 28.03 -0.30
C LYS A 966 -42.22 27.54 1.14
N GLU A 967 -42.19 26.21 1.32
CA GLU A 967 -42.20 25.63 2.67
C GLU A 967 -41.04 26.18 3.51
N SER A 968 -41.39 26.49 4.75
CA SER A 968 -40.50 27.12 5.71
C SER A 968 -39.36 26.19 6.08
N LYS A 969 -38.21 26.78 6.45
CA LYS A 969 -37.32 26.13 7.40
C LYS A 969 -38.18 25.69 8.59
N GLY A 970 -38.25 24.40 8.89
CA GLY A 970 -38.80 23.96 10.16
C GLY A 970 -38.08 24.71 11.30
N PRO A 971 -38.80 25.17 12.33
CA PRO A 971 -38.14 25.87 13.43
C PRO A 971 -37.12 24.91 14.05
N ALA A 972 -35.86 25.31 14.04
CA ALA A 972 -34.89 24.69 14.94
C ALA A 972 -35.43 24.90 16.35
N VAL A 973 -35.80 23.81 17.02
CA VAL A 973 -36.28 23.87 18.41
C VAL A 973 -35.21 24.62 19.20
N PRO A 974 -35.55 25.75 19.85
CA PRO A 974 -34.54 26.53 20.55
C PRO A 974 -33.96 25.65 21.66
N LEU A 975 -32.67 25.36 21.54
CA LEU A 975 -31.92 24.60 22.55
C LEU A 975 -32.15 25.23 23.92
N ASN A 976 -32.31 24.39 24.94
CA ASN A 976 -32.46 24.87 26.31
C ASN A 976 -31.24 25.74 26.66
N VAL A 977 -31.43 26.80 27.43
CA VAL A 977 -30.35 27.71 27.85
C VAL A 977 -29.24 26.95 28.58
N ALA A 978 -29.57 25.84 29.25
CA ALA A 978 -28.59 24.91 29.81
C ALA A 978 -27.74 24.21 28.73
N ASP A 979 -28.37 23.62 27.70
CA ASP A 979 -27.68 22.92 26.61
C ASP A 979 -26.82 23.86 25.75
N GLN A 980 -27.29 25.10 25.51
CA GLN A 980 -26.46 26.10 24.83
C GLN A 980 -25.20 26.44 25.63
N LYS A 981 -25.34 26.70 26.95
CA LYS A 981 -24.18 26.95 27.83
C LYS A 981 -23.24 25.75 27.91
N LEU A 982 -23.78 24.54 27.91
CA LEU A 982 -23.03 23.28 27.88
C LEU A 982 -22.18 23.16 26.60
N LEU A 983 -22.75 23.47 25.42
CA LEU A 983 -22.03 23.51 24.14
C LEU A 983 -20.98 24.64 24.08
N GLU A 984 -21.26 25.81 24.64
CA GLU A 984 -20.29 26.90 24.76
C GLU A 984 -19.13 26.53 25.69
N ALA A 985 -19.41 25.84 26.81
CA ALA A 985 -18.41 25.30 27.72
C ALA A 985 -17.61 24.12 27.11
N SER A 986 -18.24 23.30 26.26
CA SER A 986 -17.59 22.16 25.58
C SER A 986 -16.52 22.64 24.57
N THR A 987 -16.77 23.79 23.92
CA THR A 987 -15.88 24.38 22.92
C THR A 987 -14.88 25.41 23.48
N GLN A 988 -14.99 25.81 24.76
CA GLN A 988 -14.22 26.93 25.34
C GLN A 988 -12.69 26.79 25.15
N PHE A 989 -12.15 25.57 25.26
CA PHE A 989 -10.71 25.31 25.13
C PHE A 989 -10.22 25.24 23.68
N GLN A 990 -11.10 25.25 22.68
CA GLN A 990 -10.68 25.41 21.27
C GLN A 990 -10.21 26.84 21.00
N LYS A 991 -10.87 27.82 21.63
CA LYS A 991 -10.65 29.27 21.49
C LYS A 991 -9.35 29.69 22.20
N LYS A 992 -8.79 30.85 21.80
CA LYS A 992 -7.63 31.46 22.50
C LYS A 992 -8.05 31.99 23.86
N GLN A 993 -7.17 31.86 24.84
CA GLN A 993 -7.48 32.14 26.25
C GLN A 993 -7.13 33.57 26.70
N GLY A 994 -6.22 34.24 25.98
CA GLY A 994 -5.90 35.66 26.16
C GLY A 994 -5.10 35.98 27.44
N LYS A 995 -5.02 37.28 27.78
CA LYS A 995 -4.22 37.80 28.91
C LYS A 995 -4.90 37.60 30.27
N LYS A 996 -5.21 36.36 30.63
CA LYS A 996 -5.81 35.96 31.93
C LYS A 996 -4.84 35.12 32.77
N THR A 997 -5.21 34.81 34.02
CA THR A 997 -4.36 33.99 34.90
C THR A 997 -4.68 32.50 34.83
N ILE A 998 -3.62 31.71 35.06
CA ILE A 998 -3.66 30.31 35.47
C ILE A 998 -3.28 30.31 36.95
N ASP A 999 -4.18 29.84 37.81
CA ASP A 999 -3.98 29.87 39.26
C ASP A 999 -3.61 28.48 39.78
N VAL A 1000 -2.46 28.36 40.43
CA VAL A 1000 -1.88 27.06 40.83
C VAL A 1000 -1.81 26.95 42.35
N TRP A 1001 -2.69 26.13 42.92
CA TRP A 1001 -2.85 25.89 44.34
C TRP A 1001 -2.05 24.66 44.78
N TRP A 1002 -0.75 24.88 44.99
CA TRP A 1002 0.19 23.84 45.40
C TRP A 1002 0.21 23.72 46.93
N LEU A 1003 -0.72 22.90 47.44
CA LEU A 1003 -0.96 22.73 48.89
C LEU A 1003 -0.27 21.49 49.49
N PHE A 1004 0.19 20.58 48.63
CA PHE A 1004 0.88 19.35 49.01
C PHE A 1004 1.96 19.05 47.96
N ASP A 1005 3.13 18.59 48.38
CA ASP A 1005 4.11 18.06 47.44
C ASP A 1005 3.59 16.75 46.84
N ASP A 1006 3.59 16.70 45.51
CA ASP A 1006 3.09 15.63 44.66
C ASP A 1006 4.15 15.15 43.66
N GLY A 1007 5.41 15.51 43.87
CA GLY A 1007 6.51 15.28 42.92
C GLY A 1007 6.66 16.40 41.87
N GLY A 1008 5.75 17.39 41.84
CA GLY A 1008 5.80 18.56 40.97
C GLY A 1008 4.83 18.53 39.78
N LEU A 1009 3.94 17.53 39.68
CA LEU A 1009 2.99 17.41 38.56
C LEU A 1009 2.00 18.59 38.53
N THR A 1010 1.56 19.05 39.71
CA THR A 1010 0.74 20.25 39.91
C THR A 1010 1.37 21.51 39.29
N LEU A 1011 2.71 21.63 39.23
CA LEU A 1011 3.43 22.75 38.59
C LEU A 1011 3.72 22.50 37.10
N LEU A 1012 4.02 21.26 36.72
CA LEU A 1012 4.39 20.89 35.35
C LEU A 1012 3.24 21.09 34.35
N ILE A 1013 1.99 20.79 34.73
CA ILE A 1013 0.82 20.94 33.84
C ILE A 1013 0.58 22.43 33.45
N PRO A 1014 0.50 23.40 34.39
CA PRO A 1014 0.47 24.83 34.09
C PRO A 1014 1.58 25.31 33.15
N TYR A 1015 2.82 24.89 33.39
CA TYR A 1015 3.98 25.23 32.55
C TYR A 1015 3.82 24.67 31.13
N LEU A 1016 3.43 23.40 30.98
CA LEU A 1016 3.20 22.79 29.67
C LEU A 1016 2.07 23.46 28.89
N LEU A 1017 1.04 23.99 29.57
CA LEU A 1017 -0.01 24.81 28.94
C LEU A 1017 0.56 26.12 28.38
N THR A 1018 1.30 26.92 29.16
CA THR A 1018 1.81 28.23 28.69
C THR A 1018 2.79 28.12 27.52
N THR A 1019 3.46 26.97 27.31
CA THR A 1019 4.24 26.73 26.09
C THR A 1019 3.41 26.76 24.79
N LYS A 1020 2.08 26.67 24.85
CA LYS A 1020 1.21 26.54 23.67
C LYS A 1020 0.60 27.88 23.22
N LYS A 1021 0.45 28.04 21.91
CA LYS A 1021 -0.11 29.25 21.23
C LYS A 1021 -1.51 29.72 21.68
N LYS A 1022 -2.29 28.89 22.40
CA LYS A 1022 -3.58 29.26 22.99
C LYS A 1022 -3.45 29.97 24.36
N TRP A 1023 -2.43 29.60 25.12
CA TRP A 1023 -2.21 29.93 26.54
C TRP A 1023 -0.93 30.75 26.78
N LYS A 1024 -0.13 31.02 25.75
CA LYS A 1024 1.13 31.80 25.85
C LYS A 1024 0.96 33.18 26.49
N ASP A 1025 -0.19 33.81 26.30
CA ASP A 1025 -0.49 35.13 26.86
C ASP A 1025 -0.96 35.08 28.33
N CYS A 1026 -1.16 33.87 28.88
CA CYS A 1026 -1.65 33.67 30.24
C CYS A 1026 -0.50 33.69 31.28
N LYS A 1027 -0.77 34.25 32.46
CA LYS A 1027 0.20 34.37 33.56
C LYS A 1027 -0.06 33.34 34.66
N ILE A 1028 0.99 32.71 35.19
CA ILE A 1028 0.89 31.75 36.30
C ILE A 1028 0.94 32.50 37.64
N ARG A 1029 -0.09 32.35 38.48
CA ARG A 1029 -0.08 32.75 39.90
C ARG A 1029 0.05 31.50 40.76
N VAL A 1030 0.94 31.50 41.75
CA VAL A 1030 1.15 30.34 42.63
C VAL A 1030 0.65 30.63 44.04
N PHE A 1031 -0.21 29.75 44.56
CA PHE A 1031 -0.80 29.80 45.88
C PHE A 1031 -0.25 28.64 46.71
N ILE A 1032 0.32 28.94 47.87
CA ILE A 1032 0.91 27.93 48.77
C ILE A 1032 0.35 28.06 50.18
N GLY A 1033 0.22 26.94 50.89
CA GLY A 1033 -0.06 26.94 52.32
C GLY A 1033 1.20 27.24 53.12
N GLY A 1034 1.16 28.22 54.02
CA GLY A 1034 2.31 28.61 54.86
C GLY A 1034 1.93 28.83 56.32
N LYS A 1035 2.90 29.19 57.15
CA LYS A 1035 2.62 29.59 58.55
C LYS A 1035 2.50 31.12 58.62
N ILE A 1036 1.45 31.62 59.27
CA ILE A 1036 1.18 33.07 59.39
C ILE A 1036 2.40 33.85 59.92
N ASN A 1037 3.17 33.27 60.85
CA ASN A 1037 4.39 33.84 61.42
C ASN A 1037 5.63 33.84 60.48
N ARG A 1038 5.57 33.27 59.28
CA ARG A 1038 6.72 33.07 58.36
C ARG A 1038 6.44 33.34 56.86
N ILE A 1039 5.27 33.91 56.53
CA ILE A 1039 4.82 34.24 55.16
C ILE A 1039 5.94 34.73 54.23
N ASP A 1040 6.74 35.71 54.68
CA ASP A 1040 7.81 36.31 53.87
C ASP A 1040 8.99 35.39 53.57
N HIS A 1041 9.29 34.46 54.48
CA HIS A 1041 10.33 33.45 54.29
C HIS A 1041 9.84 32.38 53.32
N ASP A 1042 8.64 31.85 53.56
CA ASP A 1042 8.01 30.80 52.75
C ASP A 1042 7.84 31.29 51.29
N ARG A 1043 7.43 32.56 51.09
CA ARG A 1043 7.35 33.23 49.78
C ARG A 1043 8.68 33.30 49.04
N ARG A 1044 9.77 33.69 49.71
CA ARG A 1044 11.12 33.78 49.11
C ARG A 1044 11.71 32.41 48.80
N ALA A 1045 11.48 31.43 49.67
CA ALA A 1045 11.88 30.04 49.43
C ALA A 1045 11.20 29.49 48.17
N MET A 1046 9.88 29.72 48.02
CA MET A 1046 9.12 29.32 46.83
C MET A 1046 9.59 30.03 45.55
N ALA A 1047 9.83 31.35 45.60
CA ALA A 1047 10.40 32.09 44.46
C ALA A 1047 11.78 31.55 44.03
N THR A 1048 12.60 31.14 44.99
CA THR A 1048 13.92 30.53 44.75
C THR A 1048 13.80 29.12 44.16
N LEU A 1049 12.73 28.38 44.48
CA LEU A 1049 12.48 27.05 43.92
C LEU A 1049 11.95 27.12 42.48
N LEU A 1050 10.96 28.00 42.22
CA LEU A 1050 10.39 28.18 40.89
C LEU A 1050 11.40 28.76 39.88
N SER A 1051 12.28 29.67 40.32
CA SER A 1051 13.38 30.16 39.47
C SER A 1051 14.43 29.09 39.16
N LYS A 1052 14.74 28.19 40.10
CA LYS A 1052 15.58 26.99 39.83
C LYS A 1052 14.94 26.04 38.81
N PHE A 1053 13.61 25.87 38.86
CA PHE A 1053 12.86 25.12 37.84
C PHE A 1053 12.62 25.90 36.53
N ARG A 1054 13.01 27.18 36.45
CA ARG A 1054 12.79 28.08 35.30
C ARG A 1054 11.31 28.20 34.89
N ILE A 1055 10.41 28.20 35.88
CA ILE A 1055 8.98 28.43 35.68
C ILE A 1055 8.69 29.91 35.94
N ASP A 1056 8.35 30.65 34.89
CA ASP A 1056 7.94 32.05 34.99
C ASP A 1056 6.58 32.15 35.70
N PHE A 1057 6.55 32.87 36.82
CA PHE A 1057 5.35 33.20 37.59
C PHE A 1057 5.16 34.73 37.65
N SER A 1058 3.92 35.18 37.80
CA SER A 1058 3.62 36.61 37.98
C SER A 1058 3.47 37.03 39.44
N ASP A 1059 3.08 36.12 40.32
CA ASP A 1059 2.94 36.37 41.76
C ASP A 1059 2.95 35.06 42.57
N ILE A 1060 3.29 35.14 43.86
CA ILE A 1060 3.26 34.04 44.84
C ILE A 1060 2.54 34.53 46.10
N MET A 1061 1.35 33.97 46.36
CA MET A 1061 0.56 34.25 47.56
C MET A 1061 0.66 33.10 48.57
N VAL A 1062 0.84 33.44 49.84
CA VAL A 1062 1.01 32.48 50.95
C VAL A 1062 -0.21 32.58 51.87
N LEU A 1063 -0.97 31.49 51.95
CA LEU A 1063 -2.21 31.40 52.71
C LEU A 1063 -1.91 30.83 54.11
N GLY A 1064 -2.15 31.65 55.14
CA GLY A 1064 -1.87 31.30 56.54
C GLY A 1064 -3.11 30.88 57.35
N ASP A 1065 -4.30 31.00 56.77
CA ASP A 1065 -5.61 30.90 57.42
C ASP A 1065 -6.45 29.70 56.94
N ILE A 1066 -5.86 28.81 56.14
CA ILE A 1066 -6.47 27.56 55.61
C ILE A 1066 -7.13 26.70 56.70
N ASN A 1067 -6.62 26.77 57.94
CA ASN A 1067 -7.10 25.98 59.08
C ASN A 1067 -8.04 26.77 60.02
N THR A 1068 -8.51 27.97 59.63
CA THR A 1068 -9.56 28.67 60.38
C THR A 1068 -10.92 27.98 60.21
N LYS A 1069 -11.84 28.19 61.16
CA LYS A 1069 -13.20 27.64 61.03
C LYS A 1069 -13.92 28.32 59.84
N PRO A 1070 -14.55 27.56 58.94
CA PRO A 1070 -15.34 28.11 57.83
C PRO A 1070 -16.61 28.81 58.33
N LYS A 1071 -17.31 29.52 57.44
CA LYS A 1071 -18.59 30.17 57.72
C LYS A 1071 -19.66 29.14 58.07
N LYS A 1072 -20.50 29.45 59.07
CA LYS A 1072 -21.61 28.57 59.52
C LYS A 1072 -22.54 28.16 58.39
N GLU A 1073 -22.87 29.09 57.50
CA GLU A 1073 -23.69 28.87 56.29
C GLU A 1073 -23.16 27.70 55.44
N ASN A 1074 -21.84 27.65 55.22
CA ASN A 1074 -21.19 26.63 54.41
C ASN A 1074 -21.00 25.28 55.15
N ILE A 1075 -21.15 25.26 56.49
CA ILE A 1075 -21.19 24.02 57.28
C ILE A 1075 -22.59 23.42 57.17
N VAL A 1076 -23.65 24.21 57.41
CA VAL A 1076 -25.04 23.74 57.27
C VAL A 1076 -25.29 23.21 55.85
N ALA A 1077 -24.85 23.93 54.81
CA ALA A 1077 -24.94 23.49 53.42
C ALA A 1077 -23.99 22.32 53.03
N PHE A 1078 -23.11 21.88 53.94
CA PHE A 1078 -22.37 20.62 53.83
C PHE A 1078 -23.15 19.48 54.49
N ASP A 1079 -23.63 19.70 55.71
CA ASP A 1079 -24.37 18.72 56.50
C ASP A 1079 -25.67 18.29 55.77
N GLU A 1080 -26.43 19.27 55.25
CA GLU A 1080 -27.61 19.05 54.38
C GLU A 1080 -27.30 18.21 53.13
N MET A 1081 -26.07 18.26 52.60
CA MET A 1081 -25.66 17.57 51.39
C MET A 1081 -25.26 16.10 51.65
N ILE A 1082 -24.72 15.81 52.83
CA ILE A 1082 -24.30 14.44 53.21
C ILE A 1082 -25.40 13.61 53.86
N GLU A 1083 -26.44 14.25 54.40
CA GLU A 1083 -27.53 13.60 55.13
C GLU A 1083 -28.16 12.38 54.40
N PRO A 1084 -28.40 12.37 53.07
CA PRO A 1084 -28.91 11.19 52.34
C PRO A 1084 -27.96 9.98 52.23
N TYR A 1085 -26.75 10.11 52.78
CA TYR A 1085 -25.67 9.12 52.75
C TYR A 1085 -25.17 8.74 54.16
N ARG A 1086 -25.67 9.37 55.23
CA ARG A 1086 -25.31 9.00 56.61
C ARG A 1086 -25.96 7.69 57.02
N LEU A 1087 -25.28 6.97 57.91
CA LEU A 1087 -25.80 5.71 58.46
C LEU A 1087 -26.71 5.94 59.67
N HIS A 1088 -26.48 7.01 60.45
CA HIS A 1088 -27.04 7.24 61.78
C HIS A 1088 -26.81 6.01 62.66
N GLU A 1089 -25.54 5.86 63.07
CA GLU A 1089 -25.07 4.70 63.83
C GLU A 1089 -25.53 4.73 65.29
N ASP A 1090 -25.46 5.89 65.94
CA ASP A 1090 -25.84 6.08 67.34
C ASP A 1090 -27.35 5.83 67.62
N ASP A 1091 -28.18 5.87 66.59
CA ASP A 1091 -29.64 5.63 66.65
C ASP A 1091 -30.02 4.13 66.49
N LYS A 1092 -29.04 3.21 66.40
CA LYS A 1092 -29.25 1.79 66.04
C LYS A 1092 -28.55 0.82 67.00
N GLU A 1093 -29.04 -0.41 67.03
CA GLU A 1093 -28.36 -1.52 67.71
C GLU A 1093 -27.09 -1.93 66.96
N GLN A 1094 -26.00 -2.19 67.68
CA GLN A 1094 -24.67 -2.46 67.12
C GLN A 1094 -24.66 -3.57 66.06
N ASP A 1095 -25.30 -4.71 66.36
CA ASP A 1095 -25.41 -5.88 65.45
C ASP A 1095 -26.19 -5.60 64.15
N ILE A 1096 -26.96 -4.51 64.11
CA ILE A 1096 -27.69 -4.02 62.93
C ILE A 1096 -26.84 -2.99 62.19
N ALA A 1097 -26.20 -2.07 62.93
CA ALA A 1097 -25.30 -1.07 62.36
C ALA A 1097 -24.11 -1.73 61.64
N ASP A 1098 -23.46 -2.74 62.25
CA ASP A 1098 -22.31 -3.40 61.64
C ASP A 1098 -22.67 -4.23 60.40
N LYS A 1099 -23.83 -4.89 60.38
CA LYS A 1099 -24.36 -5.51 59.14
C LYS A 1099 -24.62 -4.48 58.04
N MET A 1100 -25.20 -3.32 58.39
CA MET A 1100 -25.41 -2.25 57.41
C MET A 1100 -24.10 -1.63 56.89
N LYS A 1101 -22.98 -1.73 57.64
CA LYS A 1101 -21.64 -1.35 57.14
C LYS A 1101 -21.07 -2.39 56.16
N GLU A 1102 -21.34 -3.67 56.37
CA GLU A 1102 -20.97 -4.74 55.43
C GLU A 1102 -21.80 -4.66 54.14
N ASP A 1103 -23.11 -4.40 54.24
CA ASP A 1103 -24.03 -4.27 53.10
C ASP A 1103 -23.88 -2.96 52.30
N GLU A 1104 -23.63 -1.82 52.97
CA GLU A 1104 -23.50 -0.49 52.35
C GLU A 1104 -22.21 0.27 52.76
N PRO A 1105 -21.00 -0.22 52.43
CA PRO A 1105 -19.72 0.39 52.83
C PRO A 1105 -19.47 1.80 52.24
N TRP A 1106 -20.31 2.26 51.32
CA TRP A 1106 -20.34 3.63 50.78
C TRP A 1106 -21.16 4.62 51.63
N ARG A 1107 -21.77 4.18 52.74
CA ARG A 1107 -22.43 5.07 53.72
C ARG A 1107 -21.40 5.79 54.58
N ILE A 1108 -21.79 6.91 55.17
CA ILE A 1108 -20.94 7.72 56.06
C ILE A 1108 -21.30 7.36 57.50
N THR A 1109 -20.34 6.82 58.26
CA THR A 1109 -20.52 6.63 59.71
C THR A 1109 -20.30 7.93 60.47
N ASP A 1110 -20.96 8.09 61.61
CA ASP A 1110 -20.87 9.32 62.39
C ASP A 1110 -19.52 9.44 63.12
N ASN A 1111 -18.90 8.30 63.45
CA ASN A 1111 -17.52 8.18 63.90
C ASN A 1111 -16.52 8.73 62.87
N GLU A 1112 -16.64 8.38 61.58
CA GLU A 1112 -15.81 8.99 60.52
C GLU A 1112 -16.03 10.51 60.43
N LEU A 1113 -17.27 10.97 60.54
CA LEU A 1113 -17.61 12.38 60.41
C LEU A 1113 -16.99 13.21 61.56
N GLU A 1114 -16.96 12.68 62.78
CA GLU A 1114 -16.25 13.29 63.90
C GLU A 1114 -14.71 13.20 63.72
N LEU A 1115 -14.18 12.02 63.41
CA LEU A 1115 -12.74 11.79 63.24
C LEU A 1115 -12.13 12.72 62.17
N TYR A 1116 -12.86 12.97 61.07
CA TYR A 1116 -12.40 13.82 59.97
C TYR A 1116 -13.00 15.23 59.96
N LYS A 1117 -13.75 15.65 60.98
CA LYS A 1117 -14.40 16.97 61.13
C LYS A 1117 -13.47 18.14 60.78
N THR A 1118 -12.22 18.10 61.26
CA THR A 1118 -11.19 19.13 60.95
C THR A 1118 -10.75 19.11 59.48
N LYS A 1119 -10.72 17.94 58.83
CA LYS A 1119 -10.40 17.80 57.40
C LYS A 1119 -11.57 18.28 56.52
N THR A 1120 -12.81 18.01 56.93
CA THR A 1120 -14.05 18.53 56.32
C THR A 1120 -14.08 20.07 56.39
N HIS A 1121 -13.92 20.66 57.58
CA HIS A 1121 -13.84 22.11 57.77
C HIS A 1121 -12.78 22.75 56.87
N ARG A 1122 -11.61 22.11 56.69
CA ARG A 1122 -10.56 22.59 55.80
C ARG A 1122 -10.95 22.56 54.32
N GLN A 1123 -11.72 21.58 53.83
CA GLN A 1123 -12.19 21.60 52.43
C GLN A 1123 -13.20 22.74 52.20
N ILE A 1124 -14.11 22.96 53.16
CA ILE A 1124 -15.06 24.08 53.12
C ILE A 1124 -14.30 25.41 53.10
N ARG A 1125 -13.34 25.62 54.01
CA ARG A 1125 -12.52 26.86 54.07
C ARG A 1125 -11.67 27.06 52.81
N LEU A 1126 -11.21 25.98 52.17
CA LEU A 1126 -10.50 26.08 50.89
C LEU A 1126 -11.41 26.55 49.75
N ASN A 1127 -12.67 26.13 49.67
CA ASN A 1127 -13.60 26.69 48.68
C ASN A 1127 -13.85 28.19 48.91
N GLU A 1128 -14.02 28.63 50.17
CA GLU A 1128 -14.15 30.05 50.49
C GLU A 1128 -12.97 30.87 49.94
N LEU A 1129 -11.73 30.40 50.14
CA LEU A 1129 -10.51 31.06 49.65
C LEU A 1129 -10.34 30.96 48.11
N LEU A 1130 -10.77 29.85 47.48
CA LEU A 1130 -10.78 29.70 46.02
C LEU A 1130 -11.77 30.69 45.36
N LYS A 1131 -12.95 30.87 45.96
CA LYS A 1131 -13.94 31.87 45.54
C LYS A 1131 -13.44 33.30 45.73
N GLU A 1132 -12.71 33.56 46.82
CA GLU A 1132 -12.13 34.88 47.12
C GLU A 1132 -11.04 35.28 46.11
N HIS A 1133 -10.05 34.41 45.84
CA HIS A 1133 -8.87 34.80 45.06
C HIS A 1133 -8.86 34.37 43.59
N SER A 1134 -9.58 33.29 43.23
CA SER A 1134 -9.49 32.64 41.91
C SER A 1134 -10.80 32.66 41.10
N SER A 1135 -11.82 33.38 41.54
CA SER A 1135 -13.12 33.52 40.85
C SER A 1135 -13.05 34.08 39.42
N THR A 1136 -11.99 34.83 39.08
CA THR A 1136 -11.75 35.39 37.74
C THR A 1136 -10.67 34.64 36.93
N ALA A 1137 -10.09 33.59 37.50
CA ALA A 1137 -9.09 32.76 36.83
C ALA A 1137 -9.69 32.05 35.61
N ASN A 1138 -8.86 31.82 34.59
CA ASN A 1138 -9.31 31.10 33.40
C ASN A 1138 -9.26 29.58 33.60
N ILE A 1139 -8.34 29.12 34.44
CA ILE A 1139 -8.20 27.73 34.87
C ILE A 1139 -7.53 27.70 36.24
N ILE A 1140 -7.97 26.79 37.10
CA ILE A 1140 -7.41 26.55 38.44
C ILE A 1140 -6.78 25.16 38.43
N VAL A 1141 -5.54 25.02 38.88
CA VAL A 1141 -4.85 23.73 39.04
C VAL A 1141 -4.51 23.56 40.51
N MET A 1142 -5.08 22.56 41.18
CA MET A 1142 -5.03 22.40 42.62
C MET A 1142 -4.59 21.00 43.02
N SER A 1143 -3.78 20.89 44.07
CA SER A 1143 -3.43 19.58 44.65
C SER A 1143 -4.68 18.85 45.19
N LEU A 1144 -5.07 17.74 44.55
CA LEU A 1144 -6.18 16.87 44.94
C LEU A 1144 -5.96 16.35 46.38
N PRO A 1145 -6.93 16.51 47.31
CA PRO A 1145 -6.85 15.90 48.63
C PRO A 1145 -7.03 14.38 48.49
N VAL A 1146 -6.22 13.61 49.22
CA VAL A 1146 -6.26 12.14 49.22
C VAL A 1146 -7.03 11.62 50.45
N ALA A 1147 -7.84 10.58 50.24
CA ALA A 1147 -8.45 9.76 51.28
C ALA A 1147 -7.69 8.44 51.43
N ARG A 1148 -7.77 7.79 52.60
CA ARG A 1148 -7.21 6.43 52.79
C ARG A 1148 -8.31 5.41 52.51
N LYS A 1149 -8.04 4.49 51.56
CA LYS A 1149 -8.91 3.35 51.20
C LYS A 1149 -9.33 2.60 52.47
N GLY A 1150 -10.63 2.32 52.63
CA GLY A 1150 -11.18 1.61 53.80
C GLY A 1150 -11.20 2.37 55.14
N ALA A 1151 -10.64 3.59 55.22
CA ALA A 1151 -10.66 4.43 56.42
C ALA A 1151 -11.39 5.76 56.22
N VAL A 1152 -11.99 5.95 55.03
CA VAL A 1152 -12.90 7.05 54.65
C VAL A 1152 -13.87 6.48 53.63
N SER A 1153 -15.17 6.63 53.86
CA SER A 1153 -16.24 6.24 52.97
C SER A 1153 -16.19 6.99 51.63
N SER A 1154 -16.52 6.28 50.55
CA SER A 1154 -16.55 6.83 49.18
C SER A 1154 -17.47 8.04 49.06
N ALA A 1155 -18.63 8.05 49.73
CA ALA A 1155 -19.54 9.19 49.73
C ALA A 1155 -18.94 10.41 50.45
N LEU A 1156 -18.28 10.23 51.60
CA LEU A 1156 -17.61 11.32 52.32
C LEU A 1156 -16.46 11.92 51.50
N TYR A 1157 -15.69 11.08 50.80
CA TYR A 1157 -14.63 11.57 49.92
C TYR A 1157 -15.21 12.32 48.70
N MET A 1158 -16.26 11.81 48.05
CA MET A 1158 -16.91 12.52 46.94
C MET A 1158 -17.51 13.85 47.40
N ALA A 1159 -18.13 13.89 48.59
CA ALA A 1159 -18.64 15.12 49.19
C ALA A 1159 -17.54 16.17 49.43
N TRP A 1160 -16.35 15.77 49.89
CA TRP A 1160 -15.19 16.67 49.98
C TRP A 1160 -14.78 17.24 48.61
N LEU A 1161 -14.78 16.43 47.55
CA LEU A 1161 -14.40 16.87 46.20
C LEU A 1161 -15.46 17.79 45.58
N GLU A 1162 -16.75 17.50 45.80
CA GLU A 1162 -17.86 18.37 45.42
C GLU A 1162 -17.71 19.74 46.07
N VAL A 1163 -17.62 19.77 47.40
CA VAL A 1163 -17.56 21.01 48.20
C VAL A 1163 -16.29 21.82 47.92
N LEU A 1164 -15.16 21.18 47.65
CA LEU A 1164 -13.92 21.87 47.27
C LEU A 1164 -14.03 22.58 45.91
N SER A 1165 -14.85 22.07 44.99
CA SER A 1165 -14.88 22.51 43.58
C SER A 1165 -16.20 23.20 43.14
N LYS A 1166 -17.15 23.35 44.06
CA LYS A 1166 -18.48 23.97 43.83
C LYS A 1166 -18.39 25.45 43.42
N ASP A 1167 -19.07 25.79 42.33
CA ASP A 1167 -19.21 27.13 41.70
C ASP A 1167 -17.94 27.79 41.14
N LEU A 1168 -16.80 27.09 41.08
CA LEU A 1168 -15.53 27.64 40.61
C LEU A 1168 -15.42 27.69 39.07
N PRO A 1169 -14.53 28.53 38.50
CA PRO A 1169 -14.04 28.38 37.12
C PRO A 1169 -13.45 26.98 36.85
N PRO A 1170 -13.15 26.63 35.58
CA PRO A 1170 -12.62 25.32 35.22
C PRO A 1170 -11.43 24.89 36.10
N ILE A 1171 -11.60 23.79 36.84
CA ILE A 1171 -10.66 23.33 37.87
C ILE A 1171 -10.14 21.93 37.56
N LEU A 1172 -8.83 21.76 37.72
CA LEU A 1172 -8.12 20.49 37.66
C LEU A 1172 -7.61 20.15 39.06
N LEU A 1173 -8.14 19.07 39.62
CA LEU A 1173 -7.62 18.48 40.85
C LEU A 1173 -6.54 17.47 40.45
N VAL A 1174 -5.28 17.75 40.79
CA VAL A 1174 -4.08 17.02 40.34
C VAL A 1174 -3.41 16.32 41.52
N ARG A 1175 -2.97 15.08 41.33
CA ARG A 1175 -2.04 14.37 42.21
C ARG A 1175 -1.01 13.62 41.37
N GLY A 1176 0.25 14.02 41.45
CA GLY A 1176 1.36 13.18 40.96
C GLY A 1176 1.58 11.95 41.84
N ASN A 1177 2.28 10.95 41.28
CA ASN A 1177 2.55 9.65 41.91
C ASN A 1177 3.70 9.67 42.94
N HIS A 1178 4.02 10.85 43.49
CA HIS A 1178 5.15 11.09 44.41
C HIS A 1178 6.57 10.82 43.87
N GLN A 1179 6.72 10.38 42.62
CA GLN A 1179 8.02 10.41 41.94
C GLN A 1179 8.31 11.85 41.47
N SER A 1180 9.57 12.29 41.54
CA SER A 1180 9.95 13.63 41.08
C SER A 1180 9.78 13.75 39.57
N VAL A 1181 8.90 14.64 39.11
CA VAL A 1181 8.70 14.94 37.68
C VAL A 1181 9.43 16.23 37.24
N LEU A 1182 9.97 16.97 38.20
CA LEU A 1182 10.84 18.13 38.00
C LEU A 1182 12.19 17.89 38.70
N THR A 1183 13.27 18.37 38.08
CA THR A 1183 14.60 18.42 38.69
C THR A 1183 15.32 19.71 38.29
N PHE A 1184 16.19 20.22 39.16
CA PHE A 1184 17.02 21.39 38.91
C PHE A 1184 18.44 21.05 38.43
N TYR A 1185 18.81 19.76 38.41
CA TYR A 1185 20.06 19.28 37.83
C TYR A 1185 19.84 18.99 36.34
N SER A 1186 20.56 19.74 35.49
CA SER A 1186 20.58 19.58 34.03
C SER A 1186 21.40 18.39 33.55
#